data_AF-A0A2G5F5Z1-F1
#
_entry.id   AF-A0A2G5F5Z1-F1
#
_cell.length_a   1.000
_cell.length_b   1.000
_cell.length_c   1.000
_cell.angle_alpha   90.00
_cell.angle_beta   90.00
_cell.angle_gamma   90.00
#
_symmetry.space_group_name_H-M   'P 1'
#
loop_
_entity.id
_entity.type
_entity.pdbx_description
1 polymer ?
#
loop_
_entity_poly.entity_id
_entity_poly.type
_entity_poly.pdbx_seq_one_letter_code
_entity_poly.pdbx_strand_id
1 'polypeptide(L)'
;MKSPRRRKLQLSKIYAFSCGKASFREDHSQIGGPGFSRVVYCNEPESFEAQGLGYGDNYVRTTKYTVATFFPKSLFEQFRRVANIYFLISACLSFTPLAPYSAVSAVLPLIVVIGATMIKEAIEDLRRKQQDVEVNNRKVNVHFGNGVFNDTEWKNLSVGDIVKVEKDNFFPADLLLLSSNYEDAICYVETMNLDGETNLKVKQALEVTSGFHDNSSFQDFKALVKCEDPNANLYTFVGSMDFEEVQHPLTPQQLLLRDSKLRNTEYIYGVVIFTGHDTKVMQNSTEPPSKRSKVERRMDKIIYLLFCILILMSFVGSIFFGIATGEDIEDDNMKRWYLRPDDTTIFFDPDEAFVAAVLHFLTALILYGYLIPISLYVSIEIVKVLQSIFINHDIHMYHEETDTPARARTSNLNEELGQVDTILSDKTGTLTCNSMEFIKCSIAGTAYGRGVTEVERAMARRKGSPLLYDIEDEEDNVENSADSKETIKGFNFKDERVTNGKWLHEPHADVIQKFFRLLAVCHTAIPEVNEKTGIITYEAESPDEAAFVIAARELGFEFYQRTQTTISVNELDPLSGKKVVRSYQLLSILEFNSTRKRMSVVVRNEEGKLLLLCKGADSVMFERLGKDGREFEEQTREQMNEYADAGLRTLILAYRELDEEEYKVFNKEFTEAKNSVSADRDALVDEAAEKIEKDLILLGATAVEDKLQDGVPECIDKLAQAGIKIWVLTGDKMETAINIGFACSLLRQGMKQIIITLETPEIKAVEKTGDKPAITKALKGSIIHQISEGITQVTGGSSDAFALIIDGKSLAYALEEDVKNMFLELAVSCASVICCRSSPKQKALVTRLVKNGSGRTTLAIGDGANDVGMLQEADIGIGISGVEGMQAVMSSDIAIAQFRFLERLLLVHGHWCYRRISSMVIAVTF
;
A
#
# COMPACT_ATOMS: atom_id res chain seq x y z
N MET A 1 60.93 -24.79 -6.79
CA MET A 1 61.25 -23.36 -6.58
C MET A 1 59.95 -22.57 -6.54
N LYS A 2 59.73 -21.86 -5.43
CA LYS A 2 58.55 -21.04 -5.12
C LYS A 2 58.72 -19.63 -5.67
N SER A 3 57.62 -18.99 -6.08
CA SER A 3 57.44 -17.53 -6.00
C SER A 3 55.95 -17.23 -5.77
N PRO A 4 55.57 -16.51 -4.68
CA PRO A 4 54.19 -16.27 -4.31
C PRO A 4 53.63 -14.92 -4.78
N ARG A 5 52.33 -14.89 -5.10
CA ARG A 5 51.55 -13.68 -5.40
C ARG A 5 51.16 -12.95 -4.11
N ARG A 6 51.35 -11.62 -4.11
CA ARG A 6 51.00 -10.67 -3.05
C ARG A 6 49.47 -10.54 -2.90
N ARG A 7 48.97 -10.73 -1.66
CA ARG A 7 47.63 -10.32 -1.21
C ARG A 7 47.62 -8.81 -0.91
N LYS A 8 46.65 -8.07 -1.45
CA LYS A 8 46.28 -6.72 -1.01
C LYS A 8 45.30 -6.84 0.16
N LEU A 9 45.63 -6.20 1.27
CA LEU A 9 44.79 -6.05 2.47
C LEU A 9 43.74 -4.96 2.22
N GLN A 10 42.46 -5.30 2.40
CA GLN A 10 41.37 -4.34 2.60
C GLN A 10 41.17 -4.18 4.11
N LEU A 11 41.44 -2.98 4.61
CA LEU A 11 41.13 -2.56 5.97
C LEU A 11 39.64 -2.28 6.08
N SER A 12 38.94 -3.10 6.87
CA SER A 12 37.55 -2.87 7.27
C SER A 12 37.49 -2.61 8.77
N LYS A 13 36.76 -1.53 9.11
CA LYS A 13 36.00 -1.26 10.34
C LYS A 13 36.56 -1.82 11.66
N ILE A 14 37.15 -0.93 12.45
CA ILE A 14 37.27 -1.08 13.91
C ILE A 14 36.59 0.14 14.53
N TYR A 15 35.60 -0.13 15.39
CA TYR A 15 35.29 0.52 16.68
C TYR A 15 33.80 0.42 16.99
N ALA A 16 33.44 -0.58 17.81
CA ALA A 16 32.40 -0.46 18.82
C ALA A 16 32.68 -1.51 19.89
N PHE A 17 33.06 -1.02 21.08
CA PHE A 17 33.21 -1.79 22.30
C PHE A 17 31.82 -2.16 22.84
N SER A 18 31.57 -3.44 23.13
CA SER A 18 30.54 -3.86 24.08
C SER A 18 31.15 -4.86 25.05
N CYS A 19 31.27 -4.46 26.32
CA CYS A 19 31.77 -5.27 27.42
C CYS A 19 30.59 -5.67 28.33
N GLY A 20 30.58 -6.93 28.77
CA GLY A 20 29.84 -7.36 29.96
C GLY A 20 28.65 -8.32 29.73
N LYS A 21 28.93 -9.62 29.53
CA LYS A 21 27.97 -10.70 29.84
C LYS A 21 28.12 -11.07 31.32
N ALA A 22 27.03 -11.00 32.09
CA ALA A 22 26.90 -11.72 33.36
C ALA A 22 26.04 -12.96 33.11
N SER A 23 26.52 -14.12 33.55
CA SER A 23 25.81 -15.39 33.49
C SER A 23 25.03 -15.60 34.79
N PHE A 24 23.76 -15.99 34.70
CA PHE A 24 23.12 -16.82 35.71
C PHE A 24 22.21 -17.83 35.02
N ARG A 25 22.24 -19.05 35.53
CA ARG A 25 21.61 -20.27 35.02
C ARG A 25 20.51 -20.69 36.00
N GLU A 26 19.48 -21.29 35.39
CA GLU A 26 18.52 -22.28 35.89
C GLU A 26 17.10 -21.81 36.29
N ASP A 27 16.14 -22.55 35.71
CA ASP A 27 14.67 -22.59 35.86
C ASP A 27 13.73 -21.68 35.02
N HIS A 28 14.00 -21.57 33.71
CA HIS A 28 13.08 -20.96 32.70
C HIS A 28 12.78 -21.86 31.48
N SER A 29 12.78 -23.18 31.62
CA SER A 29 12.82 -24.13 30.48
C SER A 29 11.55 -24.25 29.61
N GLN A 30 10.65 -23.26 29.63
CA GLN A 30 9.58 -23.12 28.61
C GLN A 30 9.41 -21.71 28.02
N ILE A 31 10.29 -20.75 28.36
CA ILE A 31 10.34 -19.45 27.69
C ILE A 31 11.25 -19.61 26.45
N GLY A 32 10.68 -19.58 25.23
CA GLY A 32 11.47 -19.57 23.97
C GLY A 32 11.18 -20.67 22.93
N GLY A 33 9.91 -20.96 22.62
CA GLY A 33 9.54 -21.54 21.31
C GLY A 33 9.34 -20.45 20.24
N PRO A 34 9.47 -20.73 18.94
CA PRO A 34 9.41 -19.69 17.91
C PRO A 34 7.99 -19.12 17.81
N GLY A 35 7.82 -17.85 18.22
CA GLY A 35 6.64 -17.04 17.95
C GLY A 35 5.73 -16.67 19.12
N PHE A 36 6.01 -17.04 20.38
CA PHE A 36 5.11 -16.77 21.53
C PHE A 36 5.89 -16.41 22.81
N SER A 37 6.45 -15.19 22.89
CA SER A 37 7.24 -14.79 24.07
C SER A 37 6.55 -13.77 24.98
N ARG A 38 5.48 -13.11 24.52
CA ARG A 38 4.81 -12.05 25.28
C ARG A 38 3.76 -12.62 26.24
N VAL A 39 3.81 -12.19 27.48
CA VAL A 39 2.90 -12.58 28.55
C VAL A 39 2.27 -11.31 29.14
N VAL A 40 0.94 -11.25 29.19
CA VAL A 40 0.17 -10.09 29.65
C VAL A 40 -0.71 -10.54 30.83
N TYR A 41 -0.50 -9.90 31.97
CA TYR A 41 -1.30 -10.07 33.17
C TYR A 41 -2.44 -9.05 33.15
N CYS A 42 -3.66 -9.51 32.88
CA CYS A 42 -4.81 -8.64 32.73
C CYS A 42 -5.29 -8.13 34.10
N ASN A 43 -5.62 -6.84 34.20
CA ASN A 43 -6.09 -6.20 35.43
C ASN A 43 -5.05 -6.14 36.58
N GLU A 44 -3.80 -6.53 36.31
CA GLU A 44 -2.69 -6.49 37.28
C GLU A 44 -1.40 -5.87 36.66
N PRO A 45 -1.48 -4.67 36.06
CA PRO A 45 -0.35 -4.02 35.38
C PRO A 45 0.81 -3.66 36.32
N GLU A 46 0.53 -3.47 37.62
CA GLU A 46 1.52 -3.14 38.65
C GLU A 46 2.12 -4.36 39.37
N SER A 47 1.74 -5.59 38.99
CA SER A 47 2.29 -6.80 39.60
C SER A 47 3.80 -6.90 39.38
N PHE A 48 4.53 -7.47 40.36
CA PHE A 48 5.98 -7.62 40.27
C PHE A 48 6.42 -8.42 39.03
N GLU A 49 5.61 -9.41 38.64
CA GLU A 49 5.82 -10.23 37.44
C GLU A 49 5.61 -9.40 36.16
N ALA A 50 4.58 -8.55 36.10
CA ALA A 50 4.35 -7.65 34.96
C ALA A 50 5.46 -6.58 34.84
N GLN A 51 5.89 -5.98 35.94
CA GLN A 51 6.98 -4.99 35.94
C GLN A 51 8.33 -5.61 35.55
N GLY A 52 8.56 -6.89 35.87
CA GLY A 52 9.76 -7.63 35.48
C GLY A 52 9.91 -7.84 33.97
N LEU A 53 8.83 -7.73 33.19
CA LEU A 53 8.83 -7.89 31.73
C LEU A 53 9.26 -6.61 30.99
N GLY A 54 9.13 -5.44 31.61
CA GLY A 54 9.70 -4.18 31.12
C GLY A 54 9.19 -3.69 29.76
N TYR A 55 7.87 -3.80 29.51
CA TYR A 55 7.25 -3.31 28.26
C TYR A 55 7.37 -1.80 28.07
N GLY A 56 7.39 -1.36 26.80
CA GLY A 56 7.47 0.06 26.44
C GLY A 56 6.21 0.85 26.80
N ASP A 57 6.37 2.17 26.92
CA ASP A 57 5.25 3.09 27.15
C ASP A 57 4.35 3.23 25.91
N ASN A 58 3.16 3.82 26.07
CA ASN A 58 2.24 4.04 24.96
C ASN A 58 2.47 5.37 24.21
N TYR A 59 3.62 6.01 24.45
CA TYR A 59 3.98 7.28 23.81
C TYR A 59 4.45 7.05 22.37
N VAL A 60 3.79 7.71 21.42
CA VAL A 60 4.16 7.63 20.00
C VAL A 60 4.92 8.87 19.57
N ARG A 61 5.99 8.68 18.79
CA ARG A 61 6.81 9.76 18.23
C ARG A 61 7.09 9.55 16.75
N THR A 62 6.69 10.52 15.92
CA THR A 62 6.95 10.56 14.47
C THR A 62 7.95 11.65 14.07
N THR A 63 8.37 12.49 15.01
CA THR A 63 9.39 13.53 14.79
C THR A 63 10.74 12.94 14.38
N LYS A 64 11.40 13.57 13.41
CA LYS A 64 12.73 13.16 12.94
C LYS A 64 13.84 13.53 13.94
N TYR A 65 13.63 14.62 14.68
CA TYR A 65 14.61 15.14 15.61
C TYR A 65 14.06 15.14 17.05
N THR A 66 14.96 14.95 18.00
CA THR A 66 14.73 15.33 19.39
C THR A 66 15.33 16.72 19.63
N VAL A 67 14.91 17.42 20.69
CA VAL A 67 15.46 18.75 21.01
C VAL A 67 17.00 18.74 21.08
N ALA A 68 17.60 17.66 21.61
CA ALA A 68 19.05 17.49 21.68
C ALA A 68 19.70 17.08 20.34
N THR A 69 19.00 16.29 19.51
CA THR A 69 19.56 15.79 18.24
C THR A 69 19.27 16.70 17.04
N PHE A 70 18.36 17.66 17.17
CA PHE A 70 17.98 18.60 16.13
C PHE A 70 19.19 19.35 15.58
N PHE A 71 19.90 20.07 16.43
CA PHE A 71 21.05 20.87 16.02
C PHE A 71 22.16 20.05 15.34
N PRO A 72 22.70 18.96 15.92
CA PRO A 72 23.78 18.20 15.29
C PRO A 72 23.34 17.45 14.02
N LYS A 73 22.14 16.87 13.98
CA LYS A 73 21.66 16.17 12.79
C LYS A 73 21.30 17.14 11.66
N SER A 74 20.62 18.23 11.96
CA SER A 74 20.25 19.26 10.98
C SER A 74 21.51 19.92 10.40
N LEU A 75 22.49 20.31 11.22
CA LEU A 75 23.78 20.79 10.72
C LEU A 75 24.49 19.77 9.84
N PHE A 76 24.52 18.51 10.25
CA PHE A 76 25.11 17.46 9.43
C PHE A 76 24.44 17.37 8.06
N GLU A 77 23.11 17.45 7.99
CA GLU A 77 22.36 17.45 6.74
C GLU A 77 22.65 18.67 5.86
N GLN A 78 22.78 19.86 6.46
CA GLN A 78 23.16 21.07 5.74
C GLN A 78 24.60 21.00 5.20
N PHE A 79 25.54 20.41 5.94
CA PHE A 79 26.93 20.23 5.50
C PHE A 79 27.18 19.02 4.60
N ARG A 80 26.16 18.19 4.31
CA ARG A 80 26.23 17.23 3.18
C ARG A 80 26.24 17.94 1.82
N ARG A 81 25.95 19.25 1.78
CA ARG A 81 26.02 20.08 0.58
C ARG A 81 27.42 20.66 0.42
N VAL A 82 28.01 20.44 -0.75
CA VAL A 82 29.42 20.76 -1.04
C VAL A 82 29.71 22.26 -0.87
N ALA A 83 28.79 23.12 -1.33
CA ALA A 83 28.97 24.57 -1.23
C ALA A 83 29.05 25.05 0.22
N ASN A 84 28.27 24.47 1.13
CA ASN A 84 28.30 24.84 2.54
C ASN A 84 29.66 24.52 3.17
N ILE A 85 30.31 23.42 2.76
CA ILE A 85 31.68 23.10 3.18
C ILE A 85 32.66 24.17 2.66
N TYR A 86 32.53 24.59 1.40
CA TYR A 86 33.37 25.65 0.83
C TYR A 86 33.21 26.97 1.60
N PHE A 87 31.98 27.42 1.85
CA PHE A 87 31.73 28.66 2.60
C PHE A 87 32.19 28.57 4.04
N LEU A 88 32.13 27.40 4.68
CA LEU A 88 32.69 27.19 6.01
C LEU A 88 34.21 27.35 6.02
N ILE A 89 34.91 26.76 5.05
CA ILE A 89 36.36 26.92 4.91
C ILE A 89 36.72 28.39 4.66
N SER A 90 35.98 29.06 3.76
CA SER A 90 36.17 30.49 3.47
C SER A 90 35.93 31.36 4.71
N ALA A 91 34.88 31.08 5.48
CA ALA A 91 34.59 31.75 6.75
C ALA A 91 35.72 31.55 7.77
N CYS A 92 36.26 30.34 7.93
CA CYS A 92 37.40 30.08 8.82
C CYS A 92 38.66 30.85 8.38
N LEU A 93 38.96 30.87 7.07
CA LEU A 93 40.10 31.61 6.53
C LEU A 93 39.91 33.12 6.66
N SER A 94 38.67 33.63 6.69
CA SER A 94 38.38 35.06 6.82
C SER A 94 38.83 35.70 8.14
N PHE A 95 39.10 34.89 9.18
CA PHE A 95 39.66 35.35 10.45
C PHE A 95 41.18 35.59 10.40
N THR A 96 41.83 35.21 9.31
CA THR A 96 43.26 35.41 9.11
C THR A 96 43.50 36.71 8.34
N PRO A 97 44.69 37.34 8.49
CA PRO A 97 45.06 38.52 7.70
C PRO A 97 45.19 38.25 6.19
N LEU A 98 45.05 37.00 5.72
CA LEU A 98 44.97 36.65 4.30
C LEU A 98 43.67 37.12 3.65
N ALA A 99 42.64 37.42 4.43
CA ALA A 99 41.32 37.71 3.89
C ALA A 99 41.24 39.15 3.33
N PRO A 100 40.76 39.33 2.08
CA PRO A 100 40.64 40.66 1.47
C PRO A 100 39.46 41.47 2.01
N TYR A 101 38.55 40.84 2.77
CA TYR A 101 37.37 41.46 3.36
C TYR A 101 37.19 41.02 4.82
N SER A 102 36.37 41.76 5.57
CA SER A 102 36.14 41.47 6.99
C SER A 102 35.48 40.10 7.21
N ALA A 103 35.87 39.40 8.28
CA ALA A 103 35.27 38.10 8.63
C ALA A 103 33.74 38.14 8.76
N VAL A 104 33.20 39.27 9.23
CA VAL A 104 31.74 39.51 9.34
C VAL A 104 31.05 39.36 7.99
N SER A 105 31.68 39.80 6.90
CA SER A 105 31.10 39.75 5.54
C SER A 105 30.99 38.31 4.99
N ALA A 106 31.86 37.38 5.40
CA ALA A 106 31.76 35.96 5.02
C ALA A 106 30.86 35.15 5.97
N VAL A 107 30.98 35.39 7.28
CA VAL A 107 30.29 34.61 8.31
C VAL A 107 28.79 34.92 8.33
N LEU A 108 28.39 36.19 8.20
CA LEU A 108 27.00 36.60 8.34
C LEU A 108 26.07 35.96 7.28
N PRO A 109 26.38 35.99 5.96
CA PRO A 109 25.55 35.33 4.95
C PRO A 109 25.42 33.82 5.18
N LEU A 110 26.51 33.15 5.59
CA LEU A 110 26.50 31.71 5.87
C LEU A 110 25.57 31.37 7.05
N ILE A 111 25.64 32.15 8.13
CA ILE A 111 24.76 31.99 9.30
C ILE A 111 23.29 32.22 8.91
N VAL A 112 22.99 33.26 8.13
CA VAL A 112 21.62 33.55 7.70
C VAL A 112 21.08 32.42 6.82
N VAL A 113 21.90 31.92 5.89
CA VAL A 113 21.51 30.84 4.98
C VAL A 113 21.23 29.55 5.74
N ILE A 114 22.19 29.08 6.54
CA ILE A 114 22.02 27.85 7.35
C ILE A 114 20.89 28.03 8.37
N GLY A 115 20.78 29.21 8.98
CA GLY A 115 19.72 29.52 9.93
C GLY A 115 18.33 29.44 9.29
N ALA A 116 18.15 30.00 8.09
CA ALA A 116 16.87 29.95 7.38
C ALA A 116 16.45 28.50 7.04
N THR A 117 17.38 27.66 6.58
CA THR A 117 17.10 26.26 6.25
C THR A 117 16.79 25.43 7.50
N MET A 118 17.55 25.64 8.59
CA MET A 118 17.28 25.02 9.89
C MET A 118 15.94 25.45 10.49
N ILE A 119 15.55 26.73 10.37
CA ILE A 119 14.23 27.21 10.83
C ILE A 119 13.11 26.52 10.06
N LYS A 120 13.25 26.36 8.74
CA LYS A 120 12.29 25.64 7.90
C LYS A 120 12.14 24.18 8.36
N GLU A 121 13.25 23.46 8.57
CA GLU A 121 13.23 22.09 9.11
C GLU A 121 12.59 22.03 10.50
N ALA A 122 12.87 23.02 11.37
CA ALA A 122 12.26 23.11 12.69
C ALA A 122 10.74 23.30 12.62
N ILE A 123 10.24 24.15 11.73
CA ILE A 123 8.80 24.36 11.54
C ILE A 123 8.13 23.06 11.04
N GLU A 124 8.76 22.37 10.10
CA GLU A 124 8.26 21.07 9.59
C GLU A 124 8.19 20.01 10.70
N ASP A 125 9.22 19.90 11.55
CA ASP A 125 9.25 18.93 12.65
C ASP A 125 8.34 19.32 13.84
N LEU A 126 8.15 20.63 14.09
CA LEU A 126 7.22 21.13 15.11
C LEU A 126 5.77 20.82 14.75
N ARG A 127 5.39 20.87 13.47
CA ARG A 127 4.05 20.46 13.02
C ARG A 127 3.81 18.97 13.31
N ARG A 128 4.79 18.11 13.06
CA ARG A 128 4.71 16.68 13.43
C ARG A 128 4.58 16.49 14.94
N LYS A 129 5.38 17.24 15.71
CA LYS A 129 5.28 17.21 17.17
C LYS A 129 3.90 17.64 17.69
N GLN A 130 3.27 18.64 17.07
CA GLN A 130 1.91 19.05 17.44
C GLN A 130 0.91 17.91 17.22
N GLN A 131 1.01 17.19 16.10
CA GLN A 131 0.20 16.02 15.81
C GLN A 131 0.45 14.88 16.80
N ASP A 132 1.72 14.58 17.11
CA ASP A 132 2.08 13.58 18.11
C ASP A 132 1.49 13.93 19.50
N VAL A 133 1.58 15.20 19.91
CA VAL A 133 1.04 15.67 21.20
C VAL A 133 -0.48 15.56 21.24
N GLU A 134 -1.16 15.89 20.15
CA GLU A 134 -2.61 15.75 20.04
C GLU A 134 -3.05 14.29 20.23
N VAL A 135 -2.40 13.35 19.53
CA VAL A 135 -2.70 11.91 19.64
C VAL A 135 -2.38 11.37 21.04
N ASN A 136 -1.21 11.68 21.58
CA ASN A 136 -0.77 11.17 22.89
C ASN A 136 -1.60 11.70 24.08
N ASN A 137 -2.26 12.85 23.92
CA ASN A 137 -3.12 13.44 24.94
C ASN A 137 -4.62 13.14 24.74
N ARG A 138 -4.99 12.31 23.75
CA ARG A 138 -6.35 11.77 23.67
C ARG A 138 -6.66 10.98 24.94
N LYS A 139 -7.93 10.93 25.30
CA LYS A 139 -8.40 10.29 26.54
C LYS A 139 -9.08 8.97 26.24
N VAL A 140 -9.02 8.06 27.19
CA VAL A 140 -9.78 6.80 27.22
C VAL A 140 -10.10 6.44 28.67
N ASN A 141 -11.20 5.74 28.88
CA ASN A 141 -11.59 5.26 30.21
C ASN A 141 -10.78 4.02 30.57
N VAL A 142 -10.06 4.06 31.68
CA VAL A 142 -9.23 2.96 32.19
C VAL A 142 -9.77 2.51 33.54
N HIS A 143 -9.72 1.21 33.81
CA HIS A 143 -10.07 0.66 35.12
C HIS A 143 -8.98 0.92 36.16
N PHE A 144 -9.36 1.45 37.33
CA PHE A 144 -8.45 1.80 38.43
C PHE A 144 -8.70 0.94 39.69
N GLY A 145 -9.36 -0.21 39.55
CA GLY A 145 -9.77 -1.05 40.68
C GLY A 145 -11.18 -0.72 41.20
N ASN A 146 -11.74 -1.64 42.01
CA ASN A 146 -13.09 -1.54 42.59
C ASN A 146 -14.23 -1.31 41.56
N GLY A 147 -14.02 -1.72 40.30
CA GLY A 147 -15.00 -1.54 39.22
C GLY A 147 -15.19 -0.09 38.75
N VAL A 148 -14.26 0.83 39.06
CA VAL A 148 -14.33 2.24 38.66
C VAL A 148 -13.48 2.50 37.43
N PHE A 149 -14.06 3.15 36.43
CA PHE A 149 -13.39 3.61 35.22
C PHE A 149 -13.21 5.12 35.26
N ASN A 150 -11.99 5.62 35.06
CA ASN A 150 -11.68 7.05 34.98
C ASN A 150 -10.93 7.38 33.68
N ASP A 151 -11.02 8.63 33.26
CA ASP A 151 -10.32 9.11 32.06
C ASP A 151 -8.81 9.22 32.28
N THR A 152 -8.04 8.61 31.38
CA THR A 152 -6.58 8.66 31.33
C THR A 152 -6.12 9.05 29.93
N GLU A 153 -5.01 9.78 29.85
CA GLU A 153 -4.36 10.12 28.58
C GLU A 153 -3.68 8.89 27.95
N TRP A 154 -3.73 8.76 26.62
CA TRP A 154 -3.22 7.59 25.90
C TRP A 154 -1.77 7.25 26.26
N LYS A 155 -0.90 8.25 26.43
CA LYS A 155 0.52 8.05 26.77
C LYS A 155 0.77 7.35 28.11
N ASN A 156 -0.20 7.35 29.02
CA ASN A 156 -0.06 6.75 30.35
C ASN A 156 -0.56 5.30 30.40
N LEU A 157 -1.08 4.75 29.30
CA LEU A 157 -1.54 3.37 29.24
C LEU A 157 -0.38 2.39 29.34
N SER A 158 -0.61 1.32 30.08
CA SER A 158 0.31 0.21 30.27
C SER A 158 -0.29 -1.10 29.77
N VAL A 159 0.59 -2.06 29.47
CA VAL A 159 0.18 -3.41 29.06
C VAL A 159 -0.54 -4.10 30.22
N GLY A 160 -1.71 -4.67 29.94
CA GLY A 160 -2.57 -5.30 30.96
C GLY A 160 -3.71 -4.43 31.49
N ASP A 161 -3.71 -3.12 31.18
CA ASP A 161 -4.80 -2.20 31.54
C ASP A 161 -6.11 -2.60 30.85
N ILE A 162 -7.22 -2.55 31.59
CA ILE A 162 -8.57 -2.67 31.00
C ILE A 162 -9.07 -1.29 30.63
N VAL A 163 -9.44 -1.14 29.36
CA VAL A 163 -9.97 0.11 28.81
C VAL A 163 -11.42 -0.07 28.36
N LYS A 164 -12.22 0.97 28.57
CA LYS A 164 -13.56 1.12 27.99
C LYS A 164 -13.49 2.16 26.89
N VAL A 165 -13.90 1.78 25.68
CA VAL A 165 -13.91 2.66 24.51
C VAL A 165 -15.35 2.88 24.08
N GLU A 166 -15.77 4.14 24.03
CA GLU A 166 -17.12 4.53 23.61
C GLU A 166 -17.24 4.67 22.09
N LYS A 167 -18.48 4.69 21.60
CA LYS A 167 -18.82 4.88 20.18
C LYS A 167 -18.09 6.07 19.58
N ASP A 168 -17.63 5.90 18.34
CA ASP A 168 -16.94 6.92 17.54
C ASP A 168 -15.59 7.38 18.12
N ASN A 169 -15.01 6.67 19.09
CA ASN A 169 -13.65 6.91 19.56
C ASN A 169 -12.63 5.96 18.92
N PHE A 170 -11.38 6.41 18.89
CA PHE A 170 -10.25 5.61 18.38
C PHE A 170 -9.70 4.68 19.46
N PHE A 171 -9.18 3.53 19.05
CA PHE A 171 -8.46 2.64 19.94
C PHE A 171 -7.08 3.20 20.28
N PRO A 172 -6.72 3.28 21.57
CA PRO A 172 -5.50 3.93 22.03
C PRO A 172 -4.22 3.09 21.89
N ALA A 173 -4.38 1.79 21.69
CA ALA A 173 -3.35 0.76 21.69
C ALA A 173 -3.93 -0.48 20.99
N ASP A 174 -3.14 -1.54 20.81
CA ASP A 174 -3.72 -2.80 20.33
C ASP A 174 -4.39 -3.49 21.52
N LEU A 175 -5.71 -3.65 21.44
CA LEU A 175 -6.55 -4.18 22.51
C LEU A 175 -7.04 -5.58 22.18
N LEU A 176 -7.18 -6.41 23.20
CA LEU A 176 -7.94 -7.65 23.14
C LEU A 176 -9.38 -7.39 23.59
N LEU A 177 -10.34 -7.63 22.70
CA LEU A 177 -11.76 -7.44 22.96
C LEU A 177 -12.26 -8.45 24.00
N LEU A 178 -12.78 -7.95 25.13
CA LEU A 178 -13.38 -8.77 26.19
C LEU A 178 -14.91 -8.83 26.05
N SER A 179 -15.55 -7.69 25.87
CA SER A 179 -17.02 -7.63 25.74
C SER A 179 -17.46 -6.35 25.02
N SER A 180 -18.72 -6.35 24.58
CA SER A 180 -19.38 -5.23 23.91
C SER A 180 -20.75 -4.95 24.53
N ASN A 181 -21.43 -3.91 24.06
CA ASN A 181 -22.82 -3.65 24.42
C ASN A 181 -23.81 -4.68 23.83
N TYR A 182 -23.44 -5.44 22.80
CA TYR A 182 -24.28 -6.50 22.23
C TYR A 182 -24.13 -7.81 23.02
N GLU A 183 -25.23 -8.58 23.13
CA GLU A 183 -25.25 -9.92 23.79
C GLU A 183 -24.23 -10.88 23.16
N ASP A 184 -24.04 -10.78 21.84
CA ASP A 184 -23.11 -11.60 21.06
C ASP A 184 -21.63 -11.17 21.19
N ALA A 185 -21.35 -10.13 22.00
CA ALA A 185 -20.01 -9.55 22.19
C ALA A 185 -19.30 -9.12 20.88
N ILE A 186 -20.07 -8.62 19.92
CA ILE A 186 -19.61 -8.16 18.60
C ILE A 186 -19.37 -6.64 18.64
N CYS A 187 -18.35 -6.16 17.95
CA CYS A 187 -18.19 -4.75 17.66
C CYS A 187 -17.78 -4.50 16.20
N TYR A 188 -18.08 -3.30 15.73
CA TYR A 188 -17.74 -2.85 14.38
C TYR A 188 -16.60 -1.85 14.43
N VAL A 189 -15.58 -2.10 13.62
CA VAL A 189 -14.34 -1.34 13.62
C VAL A 189 -14.11 -0.76 12.23
N GLU A 190 -14.01 0.56 12.15
CA GLU A 190 -13.55 1.25 10.97
C GLU A 190 -12.01 1.31 10.98
N THR A 191 -11.37 0.67 9.99
CA THR A 191 -9.91 0.64 9.86
C THR A 191 -9.36 1.64 8.85
N MET A 192 -10.14 2.68 8.49
CA MET A 192 -9.75 3.69 7.49
C MET A 192 -8.40 4.38 7.78
N ASN A 193 -8.00 4.55 9.04
CA ASN A 193 -6.67 5.13 9.34
C ASN A 193 -5.52 4.15 9.14
N LEU A 194 -5.85 2.86 9.11
CA LEU A 194 -4.97 1.74 9.31
C LEU A 194 -4.65 1.08 8.00
N ASP A 195 -5.62 0.47 7.34
CA ASP A 195 -5.54 0.01 5.96
C ASP A 195 -6.14 1.09 5.06
N GLY A 196 -7.22 1.74 5.47
CA GLY A 196 -8.00 2.66 4.63
C GLY A 196 -9.28 2.10 4.08
N GLU A 197 -9.59 0.87 4.47
CA GLU A 197 -10.88 0.27 4.20
C GLU A 197 -11.96 1.08 4.90
N THR A 198 -12.94 1.53 4.13
CA THR A 198 -14.13 2.23 4.66
C THR A 198 -15.19 1.26 5.18
N ASN A 199 -15.11 -0.01 4.79
CA ASN A 199 -16.00 -1.05 5.28
C ASN A 199 -15.73 -1.31 6.76
N LEU A 200 -16.81 -1.49 7.52
CA LEU A 200 -16.70 -1.84 8.93
C LEU A 200 -16.28 -3.30 9.08
N LYS A 201 -15.19 -3.54 9.80
CA LYS A 201 -14.72 -4.87 10.16
C LYS A 201 -15.42 -5.34 11.42
N VAL A 202 -16.00 -6.53 11.36
CA VAL A 202 -16.62 -7.17 12.51
C VAL A 202 -15.55 -7.81 13.38
N LYS A 203 -15.56 -7.52 14.67
CA LYS A 203 -14.67 -8.10 15.68
C LYS A 203 -15.52 -8.73 16.78
N GLN A 204 -15.08 -9.87 17.30
CA GLN A 204 -15.88 -10.66 18.24
C GLN A 204 -15.02 -11.09 19.42
N ALA A 205 -15.57 -10.93 20.63
CA ALA A 205 -14.93 -11.35 21.87
C ALA A 205 -14.99 -12.88 22.06
N LEU A 206 -14.36 -13.38 23.12
CA LEU A 206 -14.56 -14.77 23.54
C LEU A 206 -15.94 -14.94 24.19
N GLU A 207 -16.58 -16.10 23.99
CA GLU A 207 -17.88 -16.40 24.60
C GLU A 207 -17.83 -16.33 26.13
N VAL A 208 -16.71 -16.75 26.74
CA VAL A 208 -16.52 -16.73 28.20
C VAL A 208 -16.51 -15.33 28.80
N THR A 209 -16.16 -14.31 28.01
CA THR A 209 -16.13 -12.91 28.45
C THR A 209 -17.35 -12.12 28.01
N SER A 210 -18.26 -12.71 27.22
CA SER A 210 -19.44 -12.03 26.66
C SER A 210 -20.37 -11.42 27.71
N GLY A 211 -20.55 -12.10 28.85
CA GLY A 211 -21.43 -11.67 29.95
C GLY A 211 -20.95 -10.46 30.76
N PHE A 212 -19.77 -9.92 30.46
CA PHE A 212 -19.22 -8.74 31.14
C PHE A 212 -19.78 -7.42 30.58
N HIS A 213 -21.04 -7.10 30.89
CA HIS A 213 -21.69 -5.87 30.42
C HIS A 213 -21.51 -4.65 31.34
N ASP A 214 -21.26 -4.89 32.63
CA ASP A 214 -21.18 -3.85 33.67
C ASP A 214 -19.75 -3.56 34.11
N ASN A 215 -19.48 -2.29 34.47
CA ASN A 215 -18.19 -1.86 35.01
C ASN A 215 -17.78 -2.66 36.26
N SER A 216 -18.73 -3.08 37.09
CA SER A 216 -18.49 -3.83 38.32
C SER A 216 -17.94 -5.24 38.06
N SER A 217 -18.22 -5.82 36.90
CA SER A 217 -17.82 -7.19 36.61
C SER A 217 -16.31 -7.35 36.41
N PHE A 218 -15.60 -6.23 36.17
CA PHE A 218 -14.13 -6.19 36.10
C PHE A 218 -13.45 -5.97 37.46
N GLN A 219 -14.20 -6.00 38.57
CA GLN A 219 -13.59 -5.87 39.90
C GLN A 219 -12.69 -7.06 40.25
N ASP A 220 -13.16 -8.28 39.98
CA ASP A 220 -12.44 -9.53 40.30
C ASP A 220 -11.88 -10.24 39.06
N PHE A 221 -12.02 -9.64 37.88
CA PHE A 221 -11.54 -10.22 36.62
C PHE A 221 -10.00 -10.31 36.62
N LYS A 222 -9.47 -11.52 36.41
CA LYS A 222 -8.05 -11.77 36.20
C LYS A 222 -7.88 -12.82 35.11
N ALA A 223 -6.98 -12.54 34.18
CA ALA A 223 -6.66 -13.45 33.09
C ALA A 223 -5.19 -13.33 32.71
N LEU A 224 -4.60 -14.42 32.23
CA LEU A 224 -3.24 -14.44 31.72
C LEU A 224 -3.27 -14.66 30.21
N VAL A 225 -2.82 -13.67 29.45
CA VAL A 225 -2.74 -13.78 27.98
C VAL A 225 -1.30 -14.07 27.58
N LYS A 226 -1.12 -15.14 26.79
CA LYS A 226 0.16 -15.50 26.17
C LYS A 226 0.02 -15.31 24.67
N CYS A 227 0.84 -14.48 24.05
CA CYS A 227 0.69 -14.16 22.64
C CYS A 227 2.03 -14.01 21.92
N GLU A 228 1.93 -13.85 20.60
CA GLU A 228 3.08 -13.58 19.75
C GLU A 228 3.81 -12.27 20.05
N ASP A 229 5.07 -12.22 19.62
CA ASP A 229 5.87 -10.99 19.67
C ASP A 229 5.32 -9.93 18.69
N PRO A 230 5.53 -8.63 18.99
CA PRO A 230 5.17 -7.55 18.09
C PRO A 230 5.67 -7.79 16.68
N ASN A 231 4.77 -7.73 15.70
CA ASN A 231 5.08 -7.90 14.29
C ASN A 231 4.26 -6.92 13.44
N ALA A 232 4.74 -6.66 12.23
CA ALA A 232 4.10 -5.72 11.31
C ALA A 232 2.88 -6.32 10.57
N ASN A 233 2.52 -7.59 10.78
CA ASN A 233 1.41 -8.19 10.04
C ASN A 233 0.06 -7.89 10.73
N LEU A 234 -0.77 -7.06 10.10
CA LEU A 234 -2.06 -6.60 10.64
C LEU A 234 -3.11 -7.72 10.76
N TYR A 235 -2.99 -8.77 9.95
CA TYR A 235 -4.02 -9.82 9.79
C TYR A 235 -3.72 -11.10 10.56
N THR A 236 -2.53 -11.23 11.13
CA THR A 236 -2.17 -12.39 11.96
C THR A 236 -2.11 -11.98 13.41
N PHE A 237 -2.68 -12.82 14.26
CA PHE A 237 -2.55 -12.73 15.70
C PHE A 237 -2.80 -14.12 16.27
N VAL A 238 -1.83 -14.63 16.99
CA VAL A 238 -1.93 -15.94 17.63
C VAL A 238 -1.58 -15.79 19.10
N GLY A 239 -2.42 -16.39 19.94
CA GLY A 239 -2.22 -16.40 21.38
C GLY A 239 -3.25 -17.29 22.07
N SER A 240 -3.18 -17.31 23.40
CA SER A 240 -4.15 -17.97 24.25
C SER A 240 -4.41 -17.13 25.51
N MET A 241 -5.65 -17.09 25.95
CA MET A 241 -6.06 -16.52 27.23
C MET A 241 -6.34 -17.65 28.22
N ASP A 242 -5.61 -17.68 29.33
CA ASP A 242 -5.93 -18.53 30.48
C ASP A 242 -6.88 -17.75 31.40
N PHE A 243 -8.12 -18.22 31.53
CA PHE A 243 -9.17 -17.66 32.39
C PHE A 243 -9.83 -18.80 33.19
N GLU A 244 -9.98 -18.65 34.51
CA GLU A 244 -10.51 -19.69 35.40
C GLU A 244 -9.84 -21.08 35.23
N GLU A 245 -8.51 -21.11 35.04
CA GLU A 245 -7.72 -22.33 34.76
C GLU A 245 -8.04 -23.06 33.44
N VAL A 246 -8.85 -22.45 32.57
CA VAL A 246 -9.15 -22.94 31.22
C VAL A 246 -8.45 -22.07 30.18
N GLN A 247 -7.78 -22.73 29.23
CA GLN A 247 -7.07 -22.07 28.14
C GLN A 247 -8.01 -21.90 26.94
N HIS A 248 -8.19 -20.65 26.50
CA HIS A 248 -8.98 -20.28 25.33
C HIS A 248 -8.06 -19.76 24.21
N PRO A 249 -8.16 -20.29 22.97
CA PRO A 249 -7.36 -19.81 21.86
C PRO A 249 -7.81 -18.41 21.41
N LEU A 250 -6.85 -17.55 21.06
CA LEU A 250 -7.09 -16.22 20.52
C LEU A 250 -6.80 -16.17 19.02
N THR A 251 -7.58 -15.38 18.31
CA THR A 251 -7.48 -15.19 16.85
C THR A 251 -7.47 -13.70 16.51
N PRO A 252 -7.21 -13.32 15.24
CA PRO A 252 -7.31 -11.93 14.81
C PRO A 252 -8.69 -11.29 15.03
N GLN A 253 -9.76 -12.08 15.19
CA GLN A 253 -11.12 -11.57 15.43
C GLN A 253 -11.27 -10.90 16.80
N GLN A 254 -10.45 -11.28 17.78
CA GLN A 254 -10.45 -10.68 19.12
C GLN A 254 -9.53 -9.45 19.23
N LEU A 255 -8.64 -9.21 18.25
CA LEU A 255 -7.69 -8.11 18.29
C LEU A 255 -8.25 -6.83 17.64
N LEU A 256 -8.24 -5.73 18.39
CA LEU A 256 -8.58 -4.38 17.98
C LEU A 256 -7.28 -3.58 17.83
N LEU A 257 -7.05 -2.99 16.67
CA LEU A 257 -5.78 -2.33 16.37
C LEU A 257 -5.83 -0.85 16.73
N ARG A 258 -4.69 -0.29 17.17
CA ARG A 258 -4.54 1.14 17.46
C ARG A 258 -4.98 2.00 16.26
N ASP A 259 -5.55 3.18 16.54
CA ASP A 259 -6.02 4.15 15.53
C ASP A 259 -7.18 3.67 14.62
N SER A 260 -7.68 2.44 14.78
CA SER A 260 -9.02 2.08 14.28
C SER A 260 -10.09 2.76 15.14
N LYS A 261 -11.28 2.97 14.56
CA LYS A 261 -12.39 3.67 15.20
C LYS A 261 -13.54 2.72 15.49
N LEU A 262 -14.12 2.79 16.70
CA LEU A 262 -15.32 2.04 17.04
C LEU A 262 -16.54 2.66 16.36
N ARG A 263 -17.29 1.87 15.61
CA ARG A 263 -18.54 2.26 14.92
C ARG A 263 -19.67 1.32 15.29
N ASN A 264 -20.90 1.77 15.08
CA ASN A 264 -22.13 0.97 15.24
C ASN A 264 -22.23 0.14 16.54
N THR A 265 -21.51 0.54 17.58
CA THR A 265 -21.34 -0.15 18.87
C THR A 265 -21.22 0.93 19.93
N GLU A 266 -22.04 0.89 20.98
CA GLU A 266 -22.08 1.98 21.98
C GLU A 266 -20.81 2.05 22.84
N TYR A 267 -20.32 0.89 23.26
CA TYR A 267 -19.07 0.76 23.99
C TYR A 267 -18.51 -0.65 23.89
N ILE A 268 -17.20 -0.77 24.09
CA ILE A 268 -16.50 -2.05 24.26
C ILE A 268 -15.57 -1.99 25.47
N TYR A 269 -15.29 -3.15 26.04
CA TYR A 269 -14.21 -3.36 27.01
C TYR A 269 -13.10 -4.18 26.37
N GLY A 270 -11.86 -3.75 26.56
CA GLY A 270 -10.70 -4.48 26.05
C GLY A 270 -9.48 -4.35 26.95
N VAL A 271 -8.54 -5.28 26.80
CA VAL A 271 -7.27 -5.29 27.53
C VAL A 271 -6.14 -4.85 26.61
N VAL A 272 -5.26 -3.96 27.08
CA VAL A 272 -4.09 -3.50 26.33
C VAL A 272 -3.07 -4.62 26.19
N ILE A 273 -2.75 -5.02 24.96
CA ILE A 273 -1.74 -6.07 24.65
C ILE A 273 -0.43 -5.43 24.18
N PHE A 274 -0.49 -4.56 23.17
CA PHE A 274 0.68 -3.86 22.62
C PHE A 274 0.55 -2.35 22.82
N THR A 275 1.63 -1.70 23.25
CA THR A 275 1.71 -0.27 23.54
C THR A 275 2.76 0.43 22.68
N GLY A 276 2.49 1.70 22.32
CA GLY A 276 3.46 2.58 21.67
C GLY A 276 4.03 2.00 20.38
N HIS A 277 5.35 1.88 20.32
CA HIS A 277 6.06 1.33 19.16
C HIS A 277 5.86 -0.18 18.95
N ASP A 278 5.34 -0.92 19.94
CA ASP A 278 5.02 -2.35 19.79
C ASP A 278 3.70 -2.58 19.04
N THR A 279 2.85 -1.56 18.92
CA THR A 279 1.59 -1.70 18.18
C THR A 279 1.85 -2.02 16.71
N LYS A 280 1.00 -2.86 16.11
CA LYS A 280 1.16 -3.29 14.71
C LYS A 280 1.17 -2.10 13.75
N VAL A 281 0.45 -1.02 14.08
CA VAL A 281 0.43 0.24 13.31
C VAL A 281 1.82 0.89 13.29
N MET A 282 2.46 1.03 14.45
CA MET A 282 3.76 1.66 14.57
C MET A 282 4.89 0.79 14.00
N GLN A 283 4.74 -0.53 14.02
CA GLN A 283 5.65 -1.47 13.33
C GLN A 283 5.60 -1.33 11.80
N ASN A 284 4.47 -0.86 11.25
CA ASN A 284 4.33 -0.52 9.82
C ASN A 284 4.72 0.93 9.50
N SER A 285 4.95 1.77 10.51
CA SER A 285 5.43 3.13 10.29
C SER A 285 6.90 3.09 9.83
N THR A 286 7.19 3.79 8.74
CA THR A 286 8.57 3.88 8.23
C THR A 286 9.20 5.20 8.63
N GLU A 287 10.48 5.15 9.00
CA GLU A 287 11.24 6.37 9.25
C GLU A 287 11.29 7.21 7.95
N PRO A 288 10.96 8.51 7.99
CA PRO A 288 10.87 9.33 6.80
C PRO A 288 12.22 9.41 6.07
N PRO A 289 12.36 8.83 4.86
CA PRO A 289 13.64 8.82 4.16
C PRO A 289 14.00 10.21 3.66
N SER A 290 15.28 10.60 3.75
CA SER A 290 15.77 11.84 3.14
C SER A 290 16.02 11.62 1.65
N LYS A 291 14.97 11.82 0.82
CA LYS A 291 15.09 11.80 -0.64
C LYS A 291 15.73 13.13 -1.13
N ARG A 292 16.79 13.03 -1.94
CA ARG A 292 17.43 14.18 -2.63
C ARG A 292 17.12 14.13 -4.12
N SER A 293 16.73 15.26 -4.69
CA SER A 293 16.38 15.36 -6.11
C SER A 293 17.60 15.21 -7.02
N LYS A 294 17.36 14.77 -8.25
CA LYS A 294 18.35 14.67 -9.32
C LYS A 294 18.84 16.04 -9.76
N VAL A 295 17.97 17.05 -9.71
CA VAL A 295 18.34 18.46 -9.96
C VAL A 295 19.37 18.92 -8.93
N GLU A 296 19.19 18.63 -7.64
CA GLU A 296 20.20 18.93 -6.61
C GLU A 296 21.54 18.25 -6.90
N ARG A 297 21.54 16.97 -7.29
CA ARG A 297 22.79 16.27 -7.67
C ARG A 297 23.46 16.84 -8.91
N ARG A 298 22.69 17.35 -9.88
CA ARG A 298 23.23 18.05 -11.05
C ARG A 298 23.81 19.41 -10.67
N MET A 299 23.16 20.12 -9.75
CA MET A 299 23.66 21.38 -9.22
C MET A 299 25.00 21.19 -8.49
N ASP A 300 25.16 20.11 -7.71
CA ASP A 300 26.46 19.76 -7.11
C ASP A 300 27.55 19.64 -8.19
N LYS A 301 27.25 19.07 -9.37
CA LYS A 301 28.21 19.01 -10.50
C LYS A 301 28.55 20.39 -11.08
N ILE A 302 27.57 21.28 -11.20
CA ILE A 302 27.79 22.66 -11.65
C ILE A 302 28.68 23.38 -10.64
N ILE A 303 28.41 23.23 -9.34
CA ILE A 303 29.23 23.82 -8.27
C ILE A 303 30.66 23.28 -8.31
N TYR A 304 30.87 21.98 -8.57
CA TYR A 304 32.22 21.44 -8.77
C TYR A 304 32.92 22.06 -9.98
N LEU A 305 32.22 22.27 -11.10
CA LEU A 305 32.79 22.94 -12.28
C LEU A 305 33.20 24.37 -11.96
N LEU A 306 32.32 25.14 -11.30
CA LEU A 306 32.59 26.50 -10.83
C LEU A 306 33.79 26.55 -9.88
N PHE A 307 33.87 25.60 -8.94
CA PHE A 307 34.98 25.47 -8.02
C PHE A 307 36.30 25.16 -8.73
N CYS A 308 36.28 24.30 -9.76
CA CYS A 308 37.46 24.04 -10.60
C CYS A 308 37.92 25.29 -11.35
N ILE A 309 36.98 26.08 -11.91
CA ILE A 309 37.29 27.35 -12.58
C ILE A 309 37.87 28.35 -11.57
N LEU A 310 37.29 28.44 -10.38
CA LEU A 310 37.77 29.29 -9.29
C LEU A 310 39.22 28.96 -8.90
N ILE A 311 39.54 27.68 -8.71
CA ILE A 311 40.91 27.24 -8.42
C ILE A 311 41.84 27.59 -9.57
N LEU A 312 41.44 27.35 -10.83
CA LEU A 312 42.26 27.65 -12.00
C LEU A 312 42.58 29.14 -12.12
N MET A 313 41.57 30.01 -11.98
CA MET A 313 41.75 31.47 -12.03
C MET A 313 42.65 31.96 -10.89
N SER A 314 42.43 31.44 -9.67
CA SER A 314 43.25 31.79 -8.50
C SER A 314 44.70 31.32 -8.67
N PHE A 315 44.90 30.14 -9.26
CA PHE A 315 46.22 29.56 -9.51
C PHE A 315 47.00 30.34 -10.57
N VAL A 316 46.37 30.66 -11.71
CA VAL A 316 47.01 31.48 -12.76
C VAL A 316 47.32 32.88 -12.24
N GLY A 317 46.39 33.50 -11.50
CA GLY A 317 46.60 34.80 -10.87
C GLY A 317 47.75 34.78 -9.85
N SER A 318 47.87 33.72 -9.05
CA SER A 318 48.96 33.50 -8.11
C SER A 318 50.32 33.32 -8.78
N ILE A 319 50.39 32.59 -9.90
CA ILE A 319 51.63 32.45 -10.69
C ILE A 319 52.08 33.81 -11.21
N PHE A 320 51.16 34.57 -11.83
CA PHE A 320 51.48 35.90 -12.36
C PHE A 320 51.92 36.85 -11.25
N PHE A 321 51.23 36.82 -10.10
CA PHE A 321 51.60 37.58 -8.93
C PHE A 321 52.99 37.21 -8.40
N GLY A 322 53.32 35.92 -8.30
CA GLY A 322 54.63 35.45 -7.86
C GLY A 322 55.76 35.89 -8.78
N ILE A 323 55.57 35.77 -10.11
CA ILE A 323 56.54 36.24 -11.11
C ILE A 323 56.73 37.77 -10.98
N ALA A 324 55.64 38.53 -10.95
CA ALA A 324 55.70 39.99 -10.86
C ALA A 324 56.35 40.47 -9.55
N THR A 325 56.15 39.75 -8.44
CA THR A 325 56.75 40.08 -7.14
C THR A 325 58.24 39.73 -7.11
N GLY A 326 58.65 38.62 -7.74
CA GLY A 326 60.08 38.27 -7.86
C GLY A 326 60.86 39.20 -8.80
N GLU A 327 60.21 39.76 -9.82
CA GLU A 327 60.81 40.76 -10.74
C GLU A 327 60.85 42.19 -10.17
N ASP A 328 60.26 42.44 -8.99
CA ASP A 328 60.26 43.78 -8.39
C ASP A 328 61.62 44.13 -7.73
N ILE A 329 62.50 43.15 -7.48
CA ILE A 329 63.90 43.35 -7.04
C ILE A 329 64.85 43.24 -8.25
N GLU A 330 65.50 44.34 -8.63
CA GLU A 330 66.51 44.38 -9.69
C GLU A 330 67.74 45.15 -9.18
N ASP A 331 68.91 44.49 -9.09
CA ASP A 331 70.18 45.05 -8.59
C ASP A 331 70.06 45.86 -7.27
N ASP A 332 69.44 45.26 -6.23
CA ASP A 332 69.25 45.84 -4.89
C ASP A 332 68.34 47.10 -4.85
N ASN A 333 67.71 47.46 -5.99
CA ASN A 333 66.75 48.55 -6.10
C ASN A 333 65.35 48.00 -6.42
N MET A 334 64.36 48.43 -5.63
CA MET A 334 62.96 48.07 -5.86
C MET A 334 62.41 48.82 -7.08
N LYS A 335 61.94 48.09 -8.10
CA LYS A 335 61.37 48.65 -9.34
C LYS A 335 60.15 49.55 -9.06
N ARG A 336 59.36 49.21 -8.04
CA ARG A 336 58.20 49.98 -7.55
C ARG A 336 58.55 50.74 -6.27
N TRP A 337 59.39 51.77 -6.39
CA TRP A 337 59.94 52.53 -5.26
C TRP A 337 58.89 53.14 -4.30
N TYR A 338 57.66 53.40 -4.77
CA TYR A 338 56.55 53.95 -3.96
C TYR A 338 55.76 52.88 -3.17
N LEU A 339 56.05 51.58 -3.39
CA LEU A 339 55.47 50.42 -2.68
C LEU A 339 56.54 49.70 -1.84
N ARG A 340 57.65 50.38 -1.50
CA ARG A 340 58.77 49.80 -0.76
C ARG A 340 58.28 49.28 0.60
N PRO A 341 58.44 47.99 0.90
CA PRO A 341 57.93 47.42 2.15
C PRO A 341 59.02 47.62 3.21
N ASP A 342 58.97 48.75 3.91
CA ASP A 342 59.91 49.02 5.03
C ASP A 342 59.61 48.12 6.26
N ASP A 343 58.45 47.45 6.28
CA ASP A 343 58.01 46.42 7.24
C ASP A 343 57.27 45.31 6.46
N THR A 344 57.99 44.29 5.96
CA THR A 344 57.39 43.22 5.14
C THR A 344 56.57 42.25 5.99
N THR A 345 55.27 42.13 5.70
CA THR A 345 54.51 40.93 6.12
C THR A 345 54.78 39.79 5.14
N ILE A 346 54.80 38.53 5.62
CA ILE A 346 55.04 37.29 4.83
C ILE A 346 54.14 37.20 3.55
N PHE A 347 53.05 37.99 3.49
CA PHE A 347 52.10 38.04 2.39
C PHE A 347 52.60 38.76 1.12
N PHE A 348 53.60 39.65 1.24
CA PHE A 348 54.12 40.48 0.14
C PHE A 348 55.64 40.62 0.23
N ASP A 349 56.33 39.51 0.54
CA ASP A 349 57.78 39.48 0.63
C ASP A 349 58.39 39.10 -0.73
N PRO A 350 59.16 40.00 -1.38
CA PRO A 350 59.83 39.69 -2.64
C PRO A 350 61.04 38.76 -2.50
N ASP A 351 61.62 38.61 -1.31
CA ASP A 351 62.68 37.62 -1.05
C ASP A 351 62.13 36.19 -0.94
N GLU A 352 60.87 36.04 -0.51
CA GLU A 352 60.12 34.78 -0.45
C GLU A 352 58.96 34.74 -1.46
N ALA A 353 59.20 35.14 -2.71
CA ALA A 353 58.18 35.26 -3.76
C ALA A 353 57.30 34.00 -3.95
N PHE A 354 57.84 32.80 -3.72
CA PHE A 354 57.07 31.55 -3.75
C PHE A 354 56.04 31.45 -2.62
N VAL A 355 56.41 31.83 -1.39
CA VAL A 355 55.51 31.83 -0.22
C VAL A 355 54.44 32.90 -0.39
N ALA A 356 54.82 34.09 -0.85
CA ALA A 356 53.89 35.17 -1.20
C ALA A 356 52.88 34.72 -2.28
N ALA A 357 53.32 33.98 -3.31
CA ALA A 357 52.43 33.43 -4.33
C ALA A 357 51.42 32.41 -3.74
N VAL A 358 51.84 31.50 -2.86
CA VAL A 358 50.96 30.53 -2.21
C VAL A 358 49.91 31.22 -1.31
N LEU A 359 50.31 32.26 -0.58
CA LEU A 359 49.38 33.03 0.26
C LEU A 359 48.43 33.89 -0.59
N HIS A 360 48.92 34.44 -1.71
CA HIS A 360 48.10 35.12 -2.70
C HIS A 360 47.09 34.17 -3.35
N PHE A 361 47.42 32.89 -3.58
CA PHE A 361 46.47 31.88 -4.06
C PHE A 361 45.28 31.73 -3.10
N LEU A 362 45.52 31.62 -1.79
CA LEU A 362 44.46 31.54 -0.78
C LEU A 362 43.63 32.84 -0.74
N THR A 363 44.29 33.99 -0.85
CA THR A 363 43.64 35.31 -0.90
C THR A 363 42.72 35.44 -2.12
N ALA A 364 43.20 35.04 -3.30
CA ALA A 364 42.45 35.04 -4.56
C ALA A 364 41.28 34.06 -4.53
N LEU A 365 41.45 32.88 -3.92
CA LEU A 365 40.39 31.89 -3.75
C LEU A 365 39.20 32.44 -2.93
N ILE A 366 39.49 33.26 -1.93
CA ILE A 366 38.49 33.94 -1.08
C ILE A 366 37.88 35.13 -1.83
N LEU A 367 38.70 35.92 -2.53
CA LEU A 367 38.26 37.11 -3.27
C LEU A 367 37.28 36.75 -4.39
N TYR A 368 37.59 35.71 -5.17
CA TYR A 368 36.75 35.23 -6.27
C TYR A 368 35.63 34.29 -5.82
N GLY A 369 35.44 34.11 -4.51
CA GLY A 369 34.41 33.23 -3.96
C GLY A 369 32.97 33.61 -4.29
N TYR A 370 32.73 34.83 -4.75
CA TYR A 370 31.41 35.26 -5.26
C TYR A 370 30.93 34.48 -6.49
N LEU A 371 31.84 33.76 -7.18
CA LEU A 371 31.51 32.90 -8.32
C LEU A 371 30.63 31.71 -7.92
N ILE A 372 30.66 31.30 -6.64
CA ILE A 372 29.74 30.31 -6.09
C ILE A 372 28.63 31.06 -5.34
N PRO A 373 27.39 31.10 -5.84
CA PRO A 373 26.32 31.89 -5.23
C PRO A 373 25.82 31.25 -3.93
N ILE A 374 26.05 31.93 -2.80
CA ILE A 374 25.60 31.45 -1.47
C ILE A 374 24.07 31.40 -1.32
N SER A 375 23.35 32.28 -2.03
CA SER A 375 21.90 32.39 -1.99
C SER A 375 21.16 31.30 -2.79
N LEU A 376 21.86 30.54 -3.63
CA LEU A 376 21.25 29.58 -4.55
C LEU A 376 20.41 28.52 -3.82
N TYR A 377 20.96 27.91 -2.77
CA TYR A 377 20.28 26.85 -2.02
C TYR A 377 19.02 27.34 -1.30
N VAL A 378 19.10 28.47 -0.60
CA VAL A 378 17.95 29.03 0.15
C VAL A 378 16.85 29.46 -0.81
N SER A 379 17.22 30.06 -1.94
CA SER A 379 16.26 30.47 -2.95
C SER A 379 15.49 29.27 -3.51
N ILE A 380 16.17 28.16 -3.79
CA ILE A 380 15.55 26.90 -4.24
C ILE A 380 14.58 26.38 -3.17
N GLU A 381 14.99 26.33 -1.90
CA GLU A 381 14.14 25.83 -0.82
C GLU A 381 12.86 26.64 -0.64
N ILE A 382 12.95 27.97 -0.68
CA ILE A 382 11.78 28.85 -0.59
C ILE A 382 10.84 28.59 -1.77
N VAL A 383 11.38 28.51 -2.99
CA VAL A 383 10.59 28.24 -4.19
C VAL A 383 9.91 26.87 -4.11
N LYS A 384 10.59 25.84 -3.62
CA LYS A 384 10.03 24.50 -3.42
C LYS A 384 8.87 24.50 -2.44
N VAL A 385 8.97 25.22 -1.32
CA VAL A 385 7.87 25.35 -0.35
C VAL A 385 6.66 26.04 -0.98
N LEU A 386 6.88 27.14 -1.72
CA LEU A 386 5.79 27.85 -2.42
C LEU A 386 5.12 26.97 -3.48
N GLN A 387 5.91 26.19 -4.23
CA GLN A 387 5.38 25.24 -5.21
C GLN A 387 4.49 24.17 -4.56
N SER A 388 4.88 23.65 -3.40
CA SER A 388 4.06 22.68 -2.63
C SER A 388 2.73 23.31 -2.19
N ILE A 389 2.73 24.58 -1.76
CA ILE A 389 1.50 25.30 -1.42
C ILE A 389 0.60 25.46 -2.64
N PHE A 390 1.16 25.76 -3.82
CA PHE A 390 0.37 25.87 -5.05
C PHE A 390 -0.25 24.55 -5.50
N ILE A 391 0.43 23.42 -5.28
CA ILE A 391 -0.14 22.08 -5.52
C ILE A 391 -1.32 21.85 -4.57
N ASN A 392 -1.17 22.18 -3.28
CA ASN A 392 -2.20 21.95 -2.26
C ASN A 392 -3.46 22.82 -2.42
N HIS A 393 -3.36 23.96 -3.12
CA HIS A 393 -4.47 24.90 -3.34
C HIS A 393 -5.06 24.82 -4.76
N ASP A 394 -4.70 23.83 -5.57
CA ASP A 394 -5.28 23.67 -6.91
C ASP A 394 -6.69 23.07 -6.84
N ILE A 395 -7.71 23.88 -7.15
CA ILE A 395 -9.11 23.47 -7.16
C ILE A 395 -9.41 22.37 -8.19
N HIS A 396 -8.61 22.25 -9.26
CA HIS A 396 -8.78 21.20 -10.25
C HIS A 396 -8.25 19.82 -9.79
N MET A 397 -7.57 19.77 -8.64
CA MET A 397 -7.15 18.54 -7.99
C MET A 397 -7.84 18.34 -6.63
N TYR A 398 -9.05 18.91 -6.48
CA TYR A 398 -9.94 18.71 -5.36
C TYR A 398 -11.09 17.79 -5.76
N HIS A 399 -11.38 16.79 -4.93
CA HIS A 399 -12.47 15.85 -5.14
C HIS A 399 -13.66 16.18 -4.25
N GLU A 400 -14.77 16.55 -4.86
CA GLU A 400 -15.97 17.03 -4.18
C GLU A 400 -16.67 15.93 -3.37
N GLU A 401 -16.80 14.72 -3.92
CA GLU A 401 -17.56 13.64 -3.25
C GLU A 401 -16.94 13.16 -1.94
N THR A 402 -15.61 13.21 -1.83
CA THR A 402 -14.89 12.79 -0.63
C THR A 402 -14.30 13.95 0.17
N ASP A 403 -14.52 15.21 -0.25
CA ASP A 403 -13.93 16.42 0.34
C ASP A 403 -12.39 16.31 0.52
N THR A 404 -11.70 15.77 -0.49
CA THR A 404 -10.25 15.53 -0.42
C THR A 404 -9.47 16.40 -1.42
N PRO A 405 -8.57 17.29 -0.95
CA PRO A 405 -7.64 18.00 -1.82
C PRO A 405 -6.35 17.21 -2.06
N ALA A 406 -5.65 17.51 -3.14
CA ALA A 406 -4.25 17.07 -3.31
C ALA A 406 -3.36 17.61 -2.17
N ARG A 407 -2.46 16.77 -1.65
CA ARG A 407 -1.52 17.14 -0.58
C ARG A 407 -0.10 16.70 -0.92
N ALA A 408 0.77 17.66 -1.20
CA ALA A 408 2.21 17.47 -1.26
C ALA A 408 2.80 17.38 0.17
N ARG A 409 3.14 16.16 0.60
CA ARG A 409 3.72 15.90 1.93
C ARG A 409 5.21 16.21 1.98
N THR A 410 5.91 16.03 0.85
CA THR A 410 7.34 16.30 0.70
C THR A 410 7.57 17.49 -0.25
N SER A 411 8.13 18.59 0.26
CA SER A 411 8.43 19.79 -0.56
C SER A 411 9.66 19.62 -1.47
N ASN A 412 10.54 18.64 -1.21
CA ASN A 412 11.83 18.52 -1.88
C ASN A 412 11.79 17.95 -3.30
N LEU A 413 10.64 17.40 -3.73
CA LEU A 413 10.53 16.57 -4.95
C LEU A 413 9.66 17.20 -6.04
N ASN A 414 9.19 18.43 -5.86
CA ASN A 414 8.26 19.08 -6.79
C ASN A 414 8.81 19.17 -8.22
N GLU A 415 10.12 19.38 -8.40
CA GLU A 415 10.75 19.42 -9.72
C GLU A 415 10.96 18.05 -10.36
N GLU A 416 10.99 16.97 -9.58
CA GLU A 416 11.16 15.62 -10.11
C GLU A 416 9.89 15.15 -10.83
N LEU A 417 8.72 15.68 -10.46
CA LEU A 417 7.45 15.42 -11.16
C LEU A 417 7.53 15.75 -12.65
N GLY A 418 8.30 16.78 -13.03
CA GLY A 418 8.51 17.16 -14.44
C GLY A 418 9.53 16.30 -15.19
N GLN A 419 10.15 15.32 -14.53
CA GLN A 419 11.17 14.42 -15.09
C GLN A 419 10.75 12.95 -15.12
N VAL A 420 9.51 12.65 -14.69
CA VAL A 420 8.98 11.28 -14.66
C VAL A 420 9.01 10.68 -16.06
N ASP A 421 9.68 9.54 -16.19
CA ASP A 421 9.77 8.78 -17.45
C ASP A 421 8.92 7.52 -17.42
N THR A 422 8.87 6.85 -16.27
CA THR A 422 8.11 5.61 -16.08
C THR A 422 7.22 5.72 -14.84
N ILE A 423 5.93 5.44 -15.00
CA ILE A 423 4.92 5.31 -13.95
C ILE A 423 4.67 3.82 -13.71
N LEU A 424 4.83 3.37 -12.48
CA LEU A 424 4.41 2.04 -12.02
C LEU A 424 3.09 2.21 -11.25
N SER A 425 2.02 1.62 -11.76
CA SER A 425 0.67 1.76 -11.21
C SER A 425 0.18 0.42 -10.69
N ASP A 426 -0.50 0.44 -9.55
CA ASP A 426 -1.43 -0.66 -9.25
C ASP A 426 -2.69 -0.56 -10.12
N LYS A 427 -3.42 -1.67 -10.21
CA LYS A 427 -4.69 -1.78 -10.92
C LYS A 427 -5.88 -1.55 -9.99
N THR A 428 -5.96 -2.29 -8.88
CA THR A 428 -7.14 -2.28 -8.00
C THR A 428 -7.11 -0.98 -7.21
N GLY A 429 -8.25 -0.31 -7.06
CA GLY A 429 -8.36 0.91 -6.24
C GLY A 429 -7.58 2.13 -6.76
N THR A 430 -6.70 1.94 -7.76
CA THR A 430 -5.92 2.97 -8.45
C THR A 430 -6.46 3.25 -9.85
N LEU A 431 -6.52 2.25 -10.73
CA LEU A 431 -7.15 2.38 -12.06
C LEU A 431 -8.65 2.10 -11.97
N THR A 432 -9.05 1.20 -11.08
CA THR A 432 -10.44 0.91 -10.76
C THR A 432 -10.87 1.63 -9.48
N CYS A 433 -12.17 1.82 -9.31
CA CYS A 433 -12.73 2.45 -8.11
C CYS A 433 -13.07 1.45 -7.00
N ASN A 434 -12.77 0.15 -7.20
CA ASN A 434 -13.15 -0.94 -6.29
C ASN A 434 -14.66 -0.96 -5.97
N SER A 435 -15.48 -0.42 -6.88
CA SER A 435 -16.93 -0.46 -6.82
C SER A 435 -17.41 -1.59 -7.72
N MET A 436 -17.91 -2.65 -7.09
CA MET A 436 -18.34 -3.86 -7.76
C MET A 436 -19.79 -3.77 -8.18
N GLU A 437 -20.07 -3.94 -9.47
CA GLU A 437 -21.44 -3.96 -10.00
C GLU A 437 -21.80 -5.36 -10.52
N PHE A 438 -22.93 -5.90 -10.04
CA PHE A 438 -23.47 -7.13 -10.59
C PHE A 438 -24.07 -6.85 -11.98
N ILE A 439 -23.52 -7.48 -13.03
CA ILE A 439 -23.81 -7.15 -14.44
C ILE A 439 -24.43 -8.32 -15.19
N LYS A 440 -23.83 -9.52 -15.07
CA LYS A 440 -24.21 -10.74 -15.80
C LYS A 440 -24.16 -11.95 -14.88
N CYS A 441 -24.88 -13.01 -15.24
CA CYS A 441 -24.76 -14.31 -14.59
C CYS A 441 -25.09 -15.45 -15.56
N SER A 442 -24.57 -16.64 -15.27
CA SER A 442 -24.95 -17.89 -15.91
C SER A 442 -25.68 -18.76 -14.89
N ILE A 443 -26.88 -19.23 -15.21
CA ILE A 443 -27.67 -20.10 -14.32
C ILE A 443 -28.20 -21.27 -15.14
N ALA A 444 -27.99 -22.50 -14.68
CA ALA A 444 -28.35 -23.71 -15.41
C ALA A 444 -27.89 -23.71 -16.89
N GLY A 445 -26.67 -23.21 -17.14
CA GLY A 445 -26.09 -23.10 -18.49
C GLY A 445 -26.68 -22.00 -19.38
N THR A 446 -27.60 -21.18 -18.87
CA THR A 446 -28.20 -20.05 -19.59
C THR A 446 -27.59 -18.72 -19.12
N ALA A 447 -27.12 -17.91 -20.07
CA ALA A 447 -26.59 -16.56 -19.80
C ALA A 447 -27.73 -15.54 -19.61
N TYR A 448 -27.61 -14.71 -18.57
CA TYR A 448 -28.52 -13.63 -18.21
C TYR A 448 -27.74 -12.33 -17.97
N GLY A 449 -28.41 -11.20 -18.23
CA GLY A 449 -27.84 -9.86 -18.11
C GLY A 449 -27.45 -9.28 -19.47
N ARG A 450 -28.03 -8.12 -19.79
CA ARG A 450 -27.75 -7.33 -21.00
C ARG A 450 -26.96 -6.05 -20.70
N GLY A 451 -26.46 -5.90 -19.47
CA GLY A 451 -25.61 -4.75 -19.11
C GLY A 451 -24.36 -4.70 -20.00
N VAL A 452 -24.07 -3.52 -20.55
CA VAL A 452 -22.87 -3.28 -21.37
C VAL A 452 -21.79 -2.65 -20.50
N THR A 453 -20.64 -3.30 -20.43
CA THR A 453 -19.50 -2.84 -19.60
C THR A 453 -18.79 -1.65 -20.24
N GLU A 454 -18.03 -0.88 -19.46
CA GLU A 454 -17.18 0.19 -20.03
C GLU A 454 -16.13 -0.39 -20.97
N VAL A 455 -15.65 -1.60 -20.66
CA VAL A 455 -14.72 -2.36 -21.49
C VAL A 455 -15.37 -2.70 -22.84
N GLU A 456 -16.59 -3.22 -22.85
CA GLU A 456 -17.34 -3.56 -24.06
C GLU A 456 -17.63 -2.30 -24.90
N ARG A 457 -17.99 -1.18 -24.27
CA ARG A 457 -18.15 0.12 -24.94
C ARG A 457 -16.84 0.58 -25.58
N ALA A 458 -15.72 0.49 -24.86
CA ALA A 458 -14.41 0.84 -25.38
C ALA A 458 -14.01 -0.06 -26.56
N MET A 459 -14.27 -1.37 -26.49
CA MET A 459 -14.01 -2.31 -27.58
C MET A 459 -14.93 -2.09 -28.80
N ALA A 460 -16.20 -1.72 -28.59
CA ALA A 460 -17.14 -1.43 -29.66
C ALA A 460 -16.79 -0.15 -30.43
N ARG A 461 -16.48 0.94 -29.72
CA ARG A 461 -15.95 2.19 -30.30
C ARG A 461 -14.71 1.93 -31.17
N ARG A 462 -13.91 0.91 -30.83
CA ARG A 462 -12.71 0.49 -31.58
C ARG A 462 -12.99 -0.33 -32.83
N LYS A 463 -14.05 -1.15 -32.85
CA LYS A 463 -14.41 -1.97 -34.03
C LYS A 463 -15.10 -1.16 -35.13
N GLY A 464 -15.40 0.12 -34.90
CA GLY A 464 -16.15 0.96 -35.85
C GLY A 464 -17.58 0.48 -36.08
N SER A 465 -18.06 -0.45 -35.26
CA SER A 465 -19.46 -0.85 -35.22
C SER A 465 -20.12 0.00 -34.14
N PRO A 466 -21.08 0.89 -34.48
CA PRO A 466 -21.96 1.40 -33.44
C PRO A 466 -22.60 0.18 -32.77
N LEU A 467 -22.54 0.09 -31.44
CA LEU A 467 -23.40 -0.85 -30.74
C LEU A 467 -24.82 -0.46 -31.12
N LEU A 468 -25.63 -1.42 -31.59
CA LEU A 468 -27.04 -1.18 -31.91
C LEU A 468 -27.83 -0.58 -30.73
N TYR A 469 -27.26 -0.65 -29.52
CA TYR A 469 -27.79 -0.13 -28.26
C TYR A 469 -27.56 1.36 -28.02
N ASP A 470 -26.66 2.04 -28.74
CA ASP A 470 -26.50 3.51 -28.61
C ASP A 470 -27.76 4.26 -29.10
N ILE A 471 -28.67 3.59 -29.82
CA ILE A 471 -29.93 4.16 -30.33
C ILE A 471 -31.07 4.02 -29.30
N GLU A 472 -31.09 2.97 -28.47
CA GLU A 472 -32.13 2.79 -27.46
C GLU A 472 -31.97 3.76 -26.28
N ASP A 473 -30.74 4.07 -25.85
CA ASP A 473 -30.50 5.07 -24.80
C ASP A 473 -30.79 6.53 -25.26
N GLU A 474 -30.81 6.82 -26.57
CA GLU A 474 -31.25 8.14 -27.09
C GLU A 474 -32.76 8.21 -27.38
N GLU A 475 -33.40 7.12 -27.82
CA GLU A 475 -34.85 7.09 -28.09
C GLU A 475 -35.71 6.94 -26.81
N ASP A 476 -35.26 6.22 -25.77
CA ASP A 476 -35.97 6.12 -24.49
C ASP A 476 -35.92 7.42 -23.66
N ASN A 477 -35.00 8.33 -23.98
CA ASN A 477 -34.91 9.64 -23.33
C ASN A 477 -35.96 10.66 -23.81
N VAL A 478 -36.77 10.34 -24.83
CA VAL A 478 -37.76 11.28 -25.39
C VAL A 478 -39.21 10.96 -25.00
N GLU A 479 -39.55 9.74 -24.58
CA GLU A 479 -40.97 9.39 -24.29
C GLU A 479 -41.30 8.88 -22.87
N ASN A 480 -40.34 8.67 -21.95
CA ASN A 480 -40.64 8.24 -20.56
C ASN A 480 -39.95 9.11 -19.48
N SER A 481 -40.20 10.42 -19.50
CA SER A 481 -39.70 11.36 -18.48
C SER A 481 -40.50 11.34 -17.16
N ALA A 482 -40.99 10.19 -16.71
CA ALA A 482 -41.82 10.07 -15.50
C ALA A 482 -41.35 9.02 -14.48
N ASP A 483 -40.32 8.21 -14.79
CA ASP A 483 -39.84 7.18 -13.85
C ASP A 483 -38.34 6.88 -14.07
N SER A 484 -37.49 7.89 -13.86
CA SER A 484 -36.04 7.66 -13.77
C SER A 484 -35.75 6.90 -12.48
N LYS A 485 -35.79 5.55 -12.54
CA LYS A 485 -35.32 4.72 -11.42
C LYS A 485 -33.91 5.15 -11.06
N GLU A 486 -33.73 5.59 -9.81
CA GLU A 486 -32.41 5.94 -9.28
C GLU A 486 -31.43 4.78 -9.50
N THR A 487 -30.23 5.08 -10.00
CA THR A 487 -29.17 4.09 -10.19
C THR A 487 -28.77 3.51 -8.84
N ILE A 488 -28.99 2.22 -8.63
CA ILE A 488 -28.67 1.53 -7.38
C ILE A 488 -27.18 1.20 -7.39
N LYS A 489 -26.42 1.76 -6.43
CA LYS A 489 -25.00 1.47 -6.27
C LYS A 489 -24.79 -0.05 -6.10
N GLY A 490 -23.88 -0.62 -6.88
CA GLY A 490 -23.55 -2.05 -6.84
C GLY A 490 -24.43 -2.96 -7.69
N PHE A 491 -25.43 -2.42 -8.42
CA PHE A 491 -26.34 -3.20 -9.25
C PHE A 491 -26.52 -2.56 -10.64
N ASN A 492 -26.11 -3.28 -11.68
CA ASN A 492 -26.25 -2.86 -13.07
C ASN A 492 -26.66 -4.06 -13.96
N PHE A 493 -27.59 -4.85 -13.45
CA PHE A 493 -28.11 -6.02 -14.13
C PHE A 493 -29.44 -5.70 -14.80
N LYS A 494 -29.46 -5.81 -16.13
CA LYS A 494 -30.67 -5.59 -16.95
C LYS A 494 -31.05 -6.87 -17.67
N ASP A 495 -32.06 -7.58 -17.19
CA ASP A 495 -32.67 -8.71 -17.90
C ASP A 495 -34.14 -8.88 -17.52
N GLU A 496 -35.03 -8.70 -18.50
CA GLU A 496 -36.47 -8.81 -18.28
C GLU A 496 -36.94 -10.24 -17.96
N ARG A 497 -36.13 -11.27 -18.24
CA ARG A 497 -36.51 -12.67 -18.01
C ARG A 497 -36.57 -13.04 -16.54
N VAL A 498 -35.69 -12.47 -15.74
CA VAL A 498 -35.52 -12.83 -14.31
C VAL A 498 -35.99 -11.74 -13.35
N THR A 499 -36.13 -10.49 -13.81
CA THR A 499 -36.58 -9.38 -12.95
C THR A 499 -38.08 -9.43 -12.64
N ASN A 500 -38.49 -8.79 -11.54
CA ASN A 500 -39.89 -8.69 -11.11
C ASN A 500 -40.63 -10.03 -10.96
N GLY A 501 -39.94 -11.09 -10.51
CA GLY A 501 -40.54 -12.41 -10.29
C GLY A 501 -40.79 -13.23 -11.58
N LYS A 502 -40.39 -12.72 -12.75
CA LYS A 502 -40.53 -13.44 -14.03
C LYS A 502 -39.66 -14.69 -14.14
N TRP A 503 -38.64 -14.83 -13.27
CA TRP A 503 -37.81 -16.03 -13.16
C TRP A 503 -38.61 -17.32 -12.90
N LEU A 504 -39.86 -17.21 -12.41
CA LEU A 504 -40.78 -18.35 -12.25
C LEU A 504 -41.20 -19.00 -13.60
N HIS A 505 -41.11 -18.26 -14.70
CA HIS A 505 -41.49 -18.72 -16.04
C HIS A 505 -40.32 -19.25 -16.86
N GLU A 506 -39.08 -19.08 -16.39
CA GLU A 506 -37.88 -19.57 -17.05
C GLU A 506 -37.73 -21.09 -16.84
N PRO A 507 -37.06 -21.80 -17.78
CA PRO A 507 -36.69 -23.19 -17.58
C PRO A 507 -35.75 -23.31 -16.35
N HIS A 508 -35.88 -24.39 -15.60
CA HIS A 508 -35.10 -24.63 -14.37
C HIS A 508 -35.29 -23.55 -13.28
N ALA A 509 -36.52 -23.05 -13.10
CA ALA A 509 -36.86 -22.08 -12.05
C ALA A 509 -36.43 -22.52 -10.63
N ASP A 510 -36.35 -23.83 -10.36
CA ASP A 510 -35.85 -24.40 -9.11
C ASP A 510 -34.35 -24.14 -8.90
N VAL A 511 -33.55 -24.23 -9.98
CA VAL A 511 -32.12 -23.92 -9.96
C VAL A 511 -31.90 -22.41 -9.80
N ILE A 512 -32.71 -21.59 -10.48
CA ILE A 512 -32.67 -20.13 -10.36
C ILE A 512 -33.00 -19.69 -8.93
N GLN A 513 -34.02 -20.28 -8.31
CA GLN A 513 -34.36 -20.00 -6.92
C GLN A 513 -33.21 -20.36 -5.97
N LYS A 514 -32.59 -21.54 -6.13
CA LYS A 514 -31.43 -21.96 -5.33
C LYS A 514 -30.22 -21.04 -5.54
N PHE A 515 -29.99 -20.57 -6.76
CA PHE A 515 -28.90 -19.67 -7.09
C PHE A 515 -29.01 -18.34 -6.33
N PHE A 516 -30.17 -17.67 -6.37
CA PHE A 516 -30.35 -16.40 -5.65
C PHE A 516 -30.44 -16.59 -4.13
N ARG A 517 -31.01 -17.70 -3.64
CA ARG A 517 -30.91 -18.06 -2.22
C ARG A 517 -29.47 -18.23 -1.76
N LEU A 518 -28.61 -18.83 -2.60
CA LEU A 518 -27.18 -18.96 -2.28
C LEU A 518 -26.54 -17.58 -2.14
N LEU A 519 -26.81 -16.66 -3.07
CA LEU A 519 -26.30 -15.28 -3.00
C LEU A 519 -26.79 -14.53 -1.75
N ALA A 520 -28.03 -14.78 -1.29
CA ALA A 520 -28.62 -14.13 -0.12
C ALA A 520 -28.28 -14.79 1.24
N VAL A 521 -27.58 -15.93 1.26
CA VAL A 521 -27.28 -16.67 2.50
C VAL A 521 -25.78 -16.93 2.67
N CYS A 522 -25.05 -17.21 1.59
CA CYS A 522 -23.63 -17.52 1.62
C CYS A 522 -22.79 -16.24 1.56
N HIS A 523 -22.76 -15.45 2.65
CA HIS A 523 -21.95 -14.23 2.79
C HIS A 523 -21.72 -13.90 4.26
N THR A 524 -20.87 -12.92 4.56
CA THR A 524 -20.71 -12.33 5.91
C THR A 524 -21.41 -10.97 6.06
N ALA A 525 -22.03 -10.45 4.99
CA ALA A 525 -22.73 -9.16 5.01
C ALA A 525 -23.80 -9.04 6.12
N ILE A 526 -23.98 -7.81 6.60
CA ILE A 526 -24.87 -7.41 7.68
C ILE A 526 -25.86 -6.38 7.14
N PRO A 527 -27.17 -6.52 7.42
CA PRO A 527 -28.19 -5.59 6.97
C PRO A 527 -28.32 -4.44 7.98
N GLU A 528 -28.18 -3.21 7.51
CA GLU A 528 -28.50 -2.01 8.26
C GLU A 528 -29.84 -1.45 7.76
N VAL A 529 -30.83 -1.41 8.64
CA VAL A 529 -32.16 -0.91 8.29
C VAL A 529 -32.20 0.57 8.57
N ASN A 530 -32.36 1.40 7.53
CA ASN A 530 -32.53 2.82 7.72
C ASN A 530 -33.93 3.10 8.31
N GLU A 531 -33.97 3.51 9.58
CA GLU A 531 -35.22 3.76 10.33
C GLU A 531 -36.16 4.78 9.64
N LYS A 532 -35.62 5.68 8.80
CA LYS A 532 -36.39 6.74 8.14
C LYS A 532 -36.98 6.33 6.79
N THR A 533 -36.27 5.50 6.02
CA THR A 533 -36.67 5.13 4.64
C THR A 533 -37.17 3.69 4.54
N GLY A 534 -36.87 2.84 5.52
CA GLY A 534 -37.14 1.40 5.46
C GLY A 534 -36.27 0.65 4.45
N ILE A 535 -35.34 1.33 3.78
CA ILE A 535 -34.39 0.72 2.84
C ILE A 535 -33.29 0.03 3.64
N ILE A 536 -32.98 -1.22 3.28
CA ILE A 536 -31.91 -2.00 3.87
C ILE A 536 -30.62 -1.74 3.09
N THR A 537 -29.61 -1.18 3.74
CA THR A 537 -28.24 -1.10 3.24
C THR A 537 -27.44 -2.31 3.72
N TYR A 538 -26.48 -2.77 2.92
CA TYR A 538 -25.67 -3.93 3.28
C TYR A 538 -24.23 -3.49 3.51
N GLU A 539 -23.71 -3.78 4.69
CA GLU A 539 -22.29 -3.67 4.99
C GLU A 539 -21.66 -5.05 4.85
N ALA A 540 -20.59 -5.16 4.06
CA ALA A 540 -19.92 -6.43 3.82
C ALA A 540 -18.40 -6.26 3.89
N GLU A 541 -17.70 -7.34 4.23
CA GLU A 541 -16.24 -7.37 4.31
C GLU A 541 -15.60 -7.16 2.92
N SER A 542 -16.22 -7.74 1.88
CA SER A 542 -15.80 -7.57 0.49
C SER A 542 -16.87 -6.86 -0.34
N PRO A 543 -16.49 -5.93 -1.24
CA PRO A 543 -17.44 -5.27 -2.13
C PRO A 543 -18.11 -6.24 -3.11
N ASP A 544 -17.46 -7.37 -3.44
CA ASP A 544 -18.08 -8.44 -4.24
C ASP A 544 -19.31 -9.01 -3.52
N GLU A 545 -19.21 -9.24 -2.21
CA GLU A 545 -20.34 -9.75 -1.41
C GLU A 545 -21.47 -8.73 -1.30
N ALA A 546 -21.14 -7.45 -1.12
CA ALA A 546 -22.13 -6.38 -1.14
C ALA A 546 -22.91 -6.40 -2.46
N ALA A 547 -22.22 -6.48 -3.60
CA ALA A 547 -22.86 -6.55 -4.92
C ALA A 547 -23.76 -7.78 -5.06
N PHE A 548 -23.37 -8.94 -4.52
CA PHE A 548 -24.19 -10.16 -4.55
C PHE A 548 -25.47 -10.04 -3.73
N VAL A 549 -25.39 -9.50 -2.52
CA VAL A 549 -26.56 -9.36 -1.64
C VAL A 549 -27.51 -8.29 -2.17
N ILE A 550 -26.97 -7.19 -2.71
CA ILE A 550 -27.76 -6.17 -3.42
C ILE A 550 -28.46 -6.80 -4.64
N ALA A 551 -27.75 -7.59 -5.45
CA ALA A 551 -28.35 -8.27 -6.60
C ALA A 551 -29.45 -9.25 -6.19
N ALA A 552 -29.25 -10.01 -5.11
CA ALA A 552 -30.27 -10.91 -4.58
C ALA A 552 -31.53 -10.13 -4.14
N ARG A 553 -31.36 -9.01 -3.43
CA ARG A 553 -32.46 -8.12 -3.03
C ARG A 553 -33.27 -7.62 -4.23
N GLU A 554 -32.60 -7.06 -5.23
CA GLU A 554 -33.26 -6.51 -6.43
C GLU A 554 -33.97 -7.58 -7.26
N LEU A 555 -33.52 -8.84 -7.17
CA LEU A 555 -34.15 -9.99 -7.85
C LEU A 555 -35.21 -10.69 -6.98
N GLY A 556 -35.54 -10.13 -5.81
CA GLY A 556 -36.65 -10.56 -4.96
C GLY A 556 -36.29 -11.53 -3.82
N PHE A 557 -34.99 -11.65 -3.51
CA PHE A 557 -34.44 -12.44 -2.40
C PHE A 557 -33.74 -11.49 -1.42
N GLU A 558 -34.54 -10.81 -0.60
CA GLU A 558 -34.10 -9.74 0.29
C GLU A 558 -33.63 -10.31 1.63
N PHE A 559 -32.32 -10.35 1.84
CA PHE A 559 -31.73 -10.59 3.15
C PHE A 559 -32.02 -9.40 4.09
N TYR A 560 -32.58 -9.65 5.28
CA TYR A 560 -32.98 -8.55 6.17
C TYR A 560 -32.53 -8.68 7.62
N GLN A 561 -32.19 -9.89 8.10
CA GLN A 561 -31.72 -10.07 9.48
C GLN A 561 -30.74 -11.24 9.59
N ARG A 562 -29.71 -11.05 10.42
CA ARG A 562 -28.73 -12.07 10.81
C ARG A 562 -28.48 -12.04 12.31
N THR A 563 -28.45 -13.23 12.91
CA THR A 563 -27.97 -13.48 14.28
C THR A 563 -26.83 -14.51 14.23
N GLN A 564 -26.20 -14.83 15.36
CA GLN A 564 -25.16 -15.88 15.41
C GLN A 564 -25.64 -17.23 14.87
N THR A 565 -26.93 -17.55 15.06
CA THR A 565 -27.48 -18.87 14.78
C THR A 565 -28.53 -18.86 13.68
N THR A 566 -28.95 -17.70 13.17
CA THR A 566 -30.00 -17.61 12.15
C THR A 566 -29.74 -16.55 11.09
N ILE A 567 -30.15 -16.84 9.85
CA ILE A 567 -30.16 -15.92 8.71
C ILE A 567 -31.60 -15.88 8.20
N SER A 568 -32.17 -14.69 8.06
CA SER A 568 -33.56 -14.51 7.61
C SER A 568 -33.61 -13.78 6.26
N VAL A 569 -34.32 -14.38 5.31
CA VAL A 569 -34.46 -13.88 3.93
C VAL A 569 -35.94 -13.76 3.59
N ASN A 570 -36.33 -12.62 3.02
CA ASN A 570 -37.63 -12.39 2.41
C ASN A 570 -37.59 -12.81 0.95
N GLU A 571 -38.37 -13.80 0.56
CA GLU A 571 -38.47 -14.23 -0.84
C GLU A 571 -39.91 -14.35 -1.31
N LEU A 572 -40.12 -14.35 -2.63
CA LEU A 572 -41.42 -14.55 -3.23
C LEU A 572 -41.70 -16.06 -3.36
N ASP A 573 -42.72 -16.54 -2.66
CA ASP A 573 -43.08 -17.96 -2.67
C ASP A 573 -43.71 -18.35 -4.02
N PRO A 574 -43.14 -19.32 -4.77
CA PRO A 574 -43.65 -19.74 -6.07
C PRO A 574 -45.09 -20.25 -6.04
N LEU A 575 -45.52 -20.83 -4.91
CA LEU A 575 -46.83 -21.48 -4.79
C LEU A 575 -47.93 -20.50 -4.38
N SER A 576 -47.64 -19.57 -3.46
CA SER A 576 -48.62 -18.61 -2.95
C SER A 576 -48.57 -17.23 -3.63
N GLY A 577 -47.51 -16.91 -4.37
CA GLY A 577 -47.31 -15.61 -5.00
C GLY A 577 -47.13 -14.45 -4.01
N LYS A 578 -46.89 -14.76 -2.72
CA LYS A 578 -46.70 -13.78 -1.66
C LYS A 578 -45.25 -13.77 -1.18
N LYS A 579 -44.80 -12.64 -0.65
CA LYS A 579 -43.52 -12.57 0.08
C LYS A 579 -43.63 -13.38 1.38
N VAL A 580 -42.73 -14.32 1.57
CA VAL A 580 -42.58 -15.14 2.77
C VAL A 580 -41.22 -14.91 3.39
N VAL A 581 -41.19 -14.91 4.72
CA VAL A 581 -39.95 -14.94 5.50
C VAL A 581 -39.48 -16.39 5.55
N ARG A 582 -38.23 -16.64 5.17
CA ARG A 582 -37.56 -17.91 5.40
C ARG A 582 -36.41 -17.74 6.37
N SER A 583 -36.40 -18.56 7.41
CA SER A 583 -35.35 -18.58 8.42
C SER A 583 -34.45 -19.80 8.24
N TYR A 584 -33.16 -19.55 8.09
CA TYR A 584 -32.11 -20.57 8.00
C TYR A 584 -31.33 -20.60 9.32
N GLN A 585 -31.19 -21.77 9.94
CA GLN A 585 -30.31 -21.92 11.08
C GLN A 585 -28.86 -22.05 10.59
N LEU A 586 -28.03 -21.08 10.95
CA LEU A 586 -26.60 -21.04 10.63
C LEU A 586 -25.86 -21.99 11.57
N LEU A 587 -25.14 -22.97 11.01
CA LEU A 587 -24.43 -23.99 11.78
C LEU A 587 -22.92 -23.81 11.72
N SER A 588 -22.37 -23.52 10.54
CA SER A 588 -20.94 -23.30 10.38
C SER A 588 -20.64 -22.38 9.20
N ILE A 589 -19.69 -21.46 9.39
CA ILE A 589 -19.13 -20.64 8.32
C ILE A 589 -17.70 -21.13 8.08
N LEU A 590 -17.43 -21.49 6.83
CA LEU A 590 -16.09 -21.76 6.33
C LEU A 590 -15.64 -20.52 5.57
N GLU A 591 -14.97 -19.64 6.28
CA GLU A 591 -14.53 -18.32 5.78
C GLU A 591 -13.66 -18.42 4.53
N PHE A 592 -13.63 -17.32 3.78
CA PHE A 592 -12.74 -17.19 2.63
C PHE A 592 -11.28 -17.11 3.09
N ASN A 593 -10.42 -17.86 2.42
CA ASN A 593 -8.97 -17.72 2.56
C ASN A 593 -8.33 -17.65 1.17
N SER A 594 -7.27 -16.84 1.00
CA SER A 594 -6.49 -16.72 -0.22
C SER A 594 -5.92 -18.06 -0.72
N THR A 595 -5.65 -19.00 0.19
CA THR A 595 -5.24 -20.38 -0.14
C THR A 595 -6.39 -21.19 -0.73
N ARG A 596 -7.56 -21.18 -0.08
CA ARG A 596 -8.75 -21.96 -0.44
C ARG A 596 -9.55 -21.38 -1.62
N LYS A 597 -9.51 -20.05 -1.80
CA LYS A 597 -10.20 -19.28 -2.87
C LYS A 597 -11.70 -19.54 -3.01
N ARG A 598 -12.36 -19.86 -1.89
CA ARG A 598 -13.79 -20.15 -1.80
C ARG A 598 -14.29 -19.88 -0.39
N MET A 599 -15.58 -19.65 -0.27
CA MET A 599 -16.32 -19.51 0.98
C MET A 599 -17.48 -20.49 0.97
N SER A 600 -17.75 -21.10 2.12
CA SER A 600 -18.90 -21.99 2.27
C SER A 600 -19.67 -21.70 3.56
N VAL A 601 -20.97 -21.94 3.52
CA VAL A 601 -21.87 -21.79 4.67
C VAL A 601 -22.71 -23.06 4.78
N VAL A 602 -22.75 -23.63 5.99
CA VAL A 602 -23.63 -24.77 6.32
C VAL A 602 -24.83 -24.23 7.08
N VAL A 603 -26.01 -24.44 6.50
CA VAL A 603 -27.30 -24.01 7.08
C VAL A 603 -28.29 -25.16 7.15
N ARG A 604 -29.19 -25.10 8.12
CA ARG A 604 -30.39 -25.92 8.18
C ARG A 604 -31.60 -25.09 7.77
N ASN A 605 -32.34 -25.57 6.78
CA ASN A 605 -33.56 -24.90 6.33
C ASN A 605 -34.77 -25.21 7.25
N GLU A 606 -35.90 -24.55 7.02
CA GLU A 606 -37.15 -24.77 7.78
C GLU A 606 -37.71 -26.19 7.66
N GLU A 607 -37.35 -26.92 6.60
CA GLU A 607 -37.72 -28.33 6.38
C GLU A 607 -36.83 -29.31 7.16
N GLY A 608 -35.81 -28.81 7.87
CA GLY A 608 -34.85 -29.60 8.63
C GLY A 608 -33.70 -30.19 7.82
N LYS A 609 -33.59 -29.88 6.52
CA LYS A 609 -32.50 -30.33 5.65
C LYS A 609 -31.24 -29.49 5.87
N LEU A 610 -30.09 -30.16 5.87
CA LEU A 610 -28.78 -29.53 5.91
C LEU A 610 -28.30 -29.21 4.49
N LEU A 611 -27.92 -27.96 4.26
CA LEU A 611 -27.43 -27.45 2.98
C LEU A 611 -26.04 -26.87 3.18
N LEU A 612 -25.09 -27.37 2.38
CA LEU A 612 -23.80 -26.75 2.16
C LEU A 612 -23.91 -25.83 0.94
N LEU A 613 -23.74 -24.53 1.16
CA LEU A 613 -23.74 -23.51 0.12
C LEU A 613 -22.30 -23.04 -0.09
N CYS A 614 -21.78 -23.10 -1.31
CA CYS A 614 -20.39 -22.76 -1.62
C CYS A 614 -20.30 -21.81 -2.81
N LYS A 615 -19.49 -20.75 -2.66
CA LYS A 615 -19.11 -19.83 -3.73
C LYS A 615 -17.59 -19.72 -3.82
N GLY A 616 -17.03 -19.71 -5.02
CA GLY A 616 -15.57 -19.64 -5.16
C GLY A 616 -15.07 -19.53 -6.58
N ALA A 617 -13.74 -19.49 -6.71
CA ALA A 617 -13.08 -19.37 -8.00
C ALA A 617 -13.26 -20.64 -8.86
N ASP A 618 -13.36 -20.42 -10.16
CA ASP A 618 -13.44 -21.43 -11.20
C ASP A 618 -12.41 -22.56 -11.09
N SER A 619 -11.14 -22.19 -10.88
CA SER A 619 -10.01 -23.11 -10.75
C SER A 619 -10.13 -24.11 -9.61
N VAL A 620 -10.98 -23.83 -8.61
CA VAL A 620 -11.13 -24.65 -7.40
C VAL A 620 -12.49 -25.36 -7.38
N MET A 621 -13.54 -24.67 -7.83
CA MET A 621 -14.91 -25.18 -7.74
C MET A 621 -15.17 -26.33 -8.70
N PHE A 622 -14.66 -26.28 -9.95
CA PHE A 622 -14.88 -27.36 -10.93
C PHE A 622 -14.27 -28.71 -10.50
N GLU A 623 -13.19 -28.71 -9.73
CA GLU A 623 -12.55 -29.92 -9.22
C GLU A 623 -13.38 -30.60 -8.11
N ARG A 624 -14.26 -29.83 -7.46
CA ARG A 624 -15.09 -30.27 -6.32
C ARG A 624 -16.51 -30.67 -6.70
N LEU A 625 -16.87 -30.54 -7.98
CA LEU A 625 -18.18 -30.98 -8.47
C LEU A 625 -18.26 -32.51 -8.50
N GLY A 626 -19.37 -33.05 -7.98
CA GLY A 626 -19.69 -34.47 -8.03
C GLY A 626 -19.96 -34.94 -9.47
N LYS A 627 -19.93 -36.25 -9.73
CA LYS A 627 -20.16 -36.77 -11.09
C LYS A 627 -21.53 -36.39 -11.64
N ASP A 628 -22.56 -36.42 -10.80
CA ASP A 628 -23.94 -36.09 -11.15
C ASP A 628 -24.22 -34.57 -11.06
N GLY A 629 -23.29 -33.80 -10.49
CA GLY A 629 -23.41 -32.35 -10.28
C GLY A 629 -22.85 -31.48 -11.41
N ARG A 630 -22.52 -32.08 -12.56
CA ARG A 630 -21.79 -31.47 -13.69
C ARG A 630 -22.65 -31.19 -14.92
N GLU A 631 -23.97 -31.30 -14.82
CA GLU A 631 -24.91 -31.20 -15.95
C GLU A 631 -24.68 -29.95 -16.82
N PHE A 632 -24.43 -28.79 -16.19
CA PHE A 632 -24.26 -27.51 -16.88
C PHE A 632 -22.79 -27.05 -16.99
N GLU A 633 -21.82 -27.93 -16.72
CA GLU A 633 -20.39 -27.56 -16.60
C GLU A 633 -19.82 -26.95 -17.88
N GLU A 634 -20.07 -27.55 -19.03
CA GLU A 634 -19.49 -27.14 -20.32
C GLU A 634 -19.99 -25.75 -20.74
N GLN A 635 -21.31 -25.55 -20.72
CA GLN A 635 -21.95 -24.25 -21.05
C GLN A 635 -21.53 -23.14 -20.09
N THR A 636 -21.51 -23.44 -18.78
CA THR A 636 -21.10 -22.47 -17.76
C THR A 636 -19.63 -22.08 -17.96
N ARG A 637 -18.76 -23.03 -18.32
CA ARG A 637 -17.34 -22.76 -18.58
C ARG A 637 -17.12 -21.87 -19.79
N GLU A 638 -17.86 -22.10 -20.87
CA GLU A 638 -17.79 -21.27 -22.08
C GLU A 638 -18.21 -19.82 -21.79
N GLN A 639 -19.36 -19.64 -21.14
CA GLN A 639 -19.87 -18.31 -20.76
C GLN A 639 -18.96 -17.60 -19.77
N MET A 640 -18.36 -18.33 -18.84
CA MET A 640 -17.42 -17.76 -17.87
C MET A 640 -16.13 -17.29 -18.53
N ASN A 641 -15.64 -17.99 -19.57
CA ASN A 641 -14.52 -17.52 -20.38
C ASN A 641 -14.90 -16.23 -21.13
N GLU A 642 -16.10 -16.17 -21.70
CA GLU A 642 -16.62 -14.95 -22.35
C GLU A 642 -16.71 -13.78 -21.37
N TYR A 643 -17.19 -14.01 -20.15
CA TYR A 643 -17.24 -12.99 -19.10
C TYR A 643 -15.84 -12.54 -18.68
N ALA A 644 -14.90 -13.47 -18.55
CA ALA A 644 -13.51 -13.15 -18.25
C ALA A 644 -12.87 -12.31 -19.38
N ASP A 645 -13.15 -12.64 -20.64
CA ASP A 645 -12.74 -11.90 -21.84
C ASP A 645 -13.37 -10.49 -21.91
N ALA A 646 -14.56 -10.30 -21.33
CA ALA A 646 -15.20 -9.00 -21.15
C ALA A 646 -14.62 -8.20 -19.96
N GLY A 647 -13.67 -8.76 -19.21
CA GLY A 647 -13.05 -8.13 -18.04
C GLY A 647 -13.85 -8.26 -16.74
N LEU A 648 -14.87 -9.12 -16.70
CA LEU A 648 -15.70 -9.35 -15.53
C LEU A 648 -15.03 -10.34 -14.57
N ARG A 649 -15.17 -10.09 -13.27
CA ARG A 649 -14.81 -11.04 -12.22
C ARG A 649 -15.88 -12.13 -12.13
N THR A 650 -15.46 -13.38 -12.20
CA THR A 650 -16.38 -14.52 -12.20
C THR A 650 -16.20 -15.40 -10.97
N LEU A 651 -17.33 -15.82 -10.37
CA LEU A 651 -17.37 -16.82 -9.30
C LEU A 651 -18.40 -17.90 -9.60
N ILE A 652 -18.06 -19.14 -9.27
CA ILE A 652 -18.94 -20.30 -9.39
C ILE A 652 -19.73 -20.50 -8.10
N LEU A 653 -20.99 -20.87 -8.27
CA LEU A 653 -21.92 -21.18 -7.19
C LEU A 653 -22.29 -22.66 -7.28
N ALA A 654 -22.15 -23.35 -6.17
CA ALA A 654 -22.53 -24.75 -6.05
C ALA A 654 -23.11 -25.05 -4.68
N TYR A 655 -23.96 -26.08 -4.59
CA TYR A 655 -24.56 -26.51 -3.34
C TYR A 655 -24.50 -28.02 -3.17
N ARG A 656 -24.69 -28.51 -1.95
CA ARG A 656 -24.84 -29.94 -1.64
C ARG A 656 -25.79 -30.12 -0.47
N GLU A 657 -26.66 -31.14 -0.54
CA GLU A 657 -27.44 -31.57 0.62
C GLU A 657 -26.57 -32.51 1.46
N LEU A 658 -26.50 -32.26 2.77
CA LEU A 658 -25.64 -33.02 3.69
C LEU A 658 -26.46 -34.00 4.53
N ASP A 659 -25.85 -35.14 4.86
CA ASP A 659 -26.39 -36.07 5.84
C ASP A 659 -26.07 -35.60 7.26
N GLU A 660 -27.01 -35.82 8.19
CA GLU A 660 -26.88 -35.40 9.59
C GLU A 660 -25.70 -36.06 10.30
N GLU A 661 -25.40 -37.32 9.99
CA GLU A 661 -24.26 -38.05 10.55
C GLU A 661 -22.93 -37.57 9.97
N GLU A 662 -22.89 -37.21 8.68
CA GLU A 662 -21.71 -36.62 8.05
C GLU A 662 -21.37 -35.28 8.69
N TYR A 663 -22.39 -34.42 8.91
CA TYR A 663 -22.18 -33.12 9.55
C TYR A 663 -21.70 -33.24 11.00
N LYS A 664 -22.21 -34.19 11.79
CA LYS A 664 -21.71 -34.42 13.17
C LYS A 664 -20.25 -34.80 13.20
N VAL A 665 -19.80 -35.68 12.30
CA VAL A 665 -18.39 -36.07 12.19
C VAL A 665 -17.53 -34.87 11.81
N PHE A 666 -17.95 -34.11 10.79
CA PHE A 666 -17.26 -32.90 10.38
C PHE A 666 -17.18 -31.88 11.52
N ASN A 667 -18.30 -31.58 12.20
CA ASN A 667 -18.34 -30.57 13.25
C ASN A 667 -17.40 -30.92 14.42
N LYS A 668 -17.29 -32.21 14.75
CA LYS A 668 -16.34 -32.70 15.75
C LYS A 668 -14.89 -32.44 15.31
N GLU A 669 -14.50 -32.90 14.11
CA GLU A 669 -13.13 -32.70 13.59
C GLU A 669 -12.79 -31.21 13.44
N PHE A 670 -13.74 -30.41 12.96
CA PHE A 670 -13.58 -28.97 12.75
C PHE A 670 -13.42 -28.22 14.07
N THR A 671 -14.19 -28.58 15.10
CA THR A 671 -14.06 -28.00 16.45
C THR A 671 -12.73 -28.40 17.09
N GLU A 672 -12.30 -29.66 16.95
CA GLU A 672 -10.98 -30.12 17.40
C GLU A 672 -9.84 -29.36 16.70
N ALA A 673 -9.94 -29.14 15.39
CA ALA A 673 -8.97 -28.37 14.63
C ALA A 673 -8.91 -26.89 15.06
N LYS A 674 -10.07 -26.25 15.27
CA LYS A 674 -10.16 -24.86 15.77
C LYS A 674 -9.55 -24.68 17.16
N ASN A 675 -9.67 -25.67 18.02
CA ASN A 675 -9.15 -25.65 19.39
C ASN A 675 -7.66 -25.99 19.49
N SER A 676 -7.00 -26.34 18.38
CA SER A 676 -5.55 -26.59 18.34
C SER A 676 -4.75 -25.30 18.50
N VAL A 677 -3.75 -25.30 19.39
CA VAL A 677 -2.86 -24.15 19.68
C VAL A 677 -1.53 -24.25 18.91
N SER A 678 -1.46 -25.11 17.89
CA SER A 678 -0.25 -25.30 17.08
C SER A 678 -0.13 -24.27 15.95
N ALA A 679 1.09 -24.02 15.47
CA ALA A 679 1.34 -23.15 14.31
C ALA A 679 0.64 -23.65 13.01
N ASP A 680 0.29 -24.93 12.96
CA ASP A 680 -0.38 -25.57 11.81
C ASP A 680 -1.91 -25.53 11.91
N ARG A 681 -2.49 -24.77 12.87
CA ARG A 681 -3.93 -24.70 13.11
C ARG A 681 -4.73 -24.39 11.84
N ASP A 682 -4.33 -23.34 11.11
CA ASP A 682 -5.07 -22.91 9.92
C ASP A 682 -5.04 -23.98 8.82
N ALA A 683 -3.94 -24.74 8.71
CA ALA A 683 -3.84 -25.86 7.78
C ALA A 683 -4.74 -27.04 8.18
N LEU A 684 -4.86 -27.34 9.48
CA LEU A 684 -5.76 -28.38 9.99
C LEU A 684 -7.24 -28.02 9.77
N VAL A 685 -7.59 -26.76 10.00
CA VAL A 685 -8.95 -26.24 9.73
C VAL A 685 -9.28 -26.32 8.25
N ASP A 686 -8.32 -25.94 7.39
CA ASP A 686 -8.45 -26.03 5.93
C ASP A 686 -8.62 -27.49 5.47
N GLU A 687 -7.87 -28.43 6.04
CA GLU A 687 -7.99 -29.87 5.74
C GLU A 687 -9.37 -30.42 6.13
N ALA A 688 -9.88 -30.05 7.31
CA ALA A 688 -11.21 -30.44 7.76
C ALA A 688 -12.31 -29.86 6.84
N ALA A 689 -12.22 -28.59 6.46
CA ALA A 689 -13.14 -27.94 5.52
C ALA A 689 -13.10 -28.63 4.14
N GLU A 690 -11.93 -29.03 3.67
CA GLU A 690 -11.78 -29.69 2.37
C GLU A 690 -12.44 -31.07 2.30
N LYS A 691 -12.66 -31.75 3.42
CA LYS A 691 -13.38 -33.03 3.45
C LYS A 691 -14.87 -32.88 3.12
N ILE A 692 -15.52 -31.84 3.63
CA ILE A 692 -16.97 -31.62 3.42
C ILE A 692 -17.28 -30.92 2.09
N GLU A 693 -16.34 -30.15 1.54
CA GLU A 693 -16.49 -29.38 0.29
C GLU A 693 -16.20 -30.22 -0.98
N LYS A 694 -16.74 -31.45 -1.04
CA LYS A 694 -16.63 -32.36 -2.20
C LYS A 694 -18.01 -32.70 -2.74
N ASP A 695 -18.07 -33.27 -3.93
CA ASP A 695 -19.32 -33.74 -4.55
C ASP A 695 -20.42 -32.67 -4.63
N LEU A 696 -20.03 -31.44 -4.93
CA LEU A 696 -20.94 -30.30 -5.07
C LEU A 696 -21.76 -30.37 -6.38
N ILE A 697 -22.95 -29.77 -6.37
CA ILE A 697 -23.84 -29.63 -7.53
C ILE A 697 -23.76 -28.20 -8.04
N LEU A 698 -23.39 -28.03 -9.31
CA LEU A 698 -23.25 -26.73 -9.96
C LEU A 698 -24.62 -26.04 -10.14
N LEU A 699 -24.74 -24.80 -9.69
CA LEU A 699 -25.90 -23.94 -9.96
C LEU A 699 -25.64 -22.99 -11.14
N GLY A 700 -24.43 -22.43 -11.20
CA GLY A 700 -24.07 -21.44 -12.21
C GLY A 700 -22.85 -20.59 -11.84
N ALA A 701 -22.72 -19.44 -12.47
CA ALA A 701 -21.66 -18.47 -12.25
C ALA A 701 -22.19 -17.02 -12.19
N THR A 702 -21.56 -16.18 -11.39
CA THR A 702 -21.76 -14.71 -11.39
C THR A 702 -20.71 -14.02 -12.25
N ALA A 703 -21.02 -12.81 -12.71
CA ALA A 703 -20.08 -11.93 -13.39
C ALA A 703 -20.27 -10.47 -12.92
N VAL A 704 -19.23 -9.95 -12.27
CA VAL A 704 -19.22 -8.65 -11.60
C VAL A 704 -18.18 -7.74 -12.28
N GLU A 705 -18.55 -6.50 -12.57
CA GLU A 705 -17.62 -5.50 -13.12
C GLU A 705 -16.96 -4.71 -12.00
N ASP A 706 -15.64 -4.56 -12.10
CA ASP A 706 -14.85 -3.61 -11.29
C ASP A 706 -14.64 -2.35 -12.13
N LYS A 707 -15.42 -1.30 -11.83
CA LYS A 707 -15.51 -0.11 -12.70
C LYS A 707 -14.21 0.70 -12.66
N LEU A 708 -13.82 1.27 -13.81
CA LEU A 708 -12.68 2.19 -13.87
C LEU A 708 -12.97 3.48 -13.09
N GLN A 709 -11.93 4.15 -12.58
CA GLN A 709 -12.11 5.51 -12.09
C GLN A 709 -12.38 6.48 -13.25
N ASP A 710 -13.11 7.54 -12.95
CA ASP A 710 -13.46 8.57 -13.92
C ASP A 710 -12.19 9.18 -14.56
N GLY A 711 -12.17 9.23 -15.90
CA GLY A 711 -11.11 9.88 -16.65
C GLY A 711 -9.79 9.11 -16.76
N VAL A 712 -9.74 7.84 -16.32
CA VAL A 712 -8.52 7.00 -16.41
C VAL A 712 -8.06 6.81 -17.85
N PRO A 713 -8.91 6.39 -18.82
CA PRO A 713 -8.48 6.18 -20.19
C PRO A 713 -7.90 7.44 -20.83
N GLU A 714 -8.55 8.60 -20.62
CA GLU A 714 -8.11 9.90 -21.14
C GLU A 714 -6.79 10.35 -20.52
N CYS A 715 -6.63 10.13 -19.21
CA CYS A 715 -5.40 10.46 -18.49
C CYS A 715 -4.23 9.61 -18.99
N ILE A 716 -4.40 8.29 -19.10
CA ILE A 716 -3.36 7.39 -19.63
C ILE A 716 -2.98 7.78 -21.06
N ASP A 717 -3.95 8.10 -21.91
CA ASP A 717 -3.68 8.48 -23.29
C ASP A 717 -2.83 9.76 -23.37
N LYS A 718 -3.16 10.79 -22.59
CA LYS A 718 -2.39 12.05 -22.54
C LYS A 718 -0.99 11.86 -21.96
N LEU A 719 -0.83 11.03 -20.92
CA LEU A 719 0.48 10.70 -20.35
C LEU A 719 1.35 9.94 -21.36
N ALA A 720 0.77 9.00 -22.09
CA ALA A 720 1.46 8.28 -23.15
C ALA A 720 1.83 9.20 -24.33
N GLN A 721 0.97 10.15 -24.71
CA GLN A 721 1.29 11.20 -25.69
C GLN A 721 2.44 12.11 -25.23
N ALA A 722 2.56 12.35 -23.92
CA ALA A 722 3.71 13.06 -23.32
C ALA A 722 5.01 12.23 -23.29
N GLY A 723 4.97 10.97 -23.75
CA GLY A 723 6.12 10.07 -23.79
C GLY A 723 6.41 9.34 -22.48
N ILE A 724 5.48 9.38 -21.52
CA ILE A 724 5.62 8.69 -20.23
C ILE A 724 5.18 7.24 -20.39
N LYS A 725 6.02 6.29 -19.97
CA LYS A 725 5.71 4.86 -20.02
C LYS A 725 4.92 4.46 -18.77
N ILE A 726 3.87 3.68 -18.96
CA ILE A 726 3.01 3.22 -17.85
C ILE A 726 3.12 1.70 -17.74
N TRP A 727 3.47 1.24 -16.55
CA TRP A 727 3.66 -0.16 -16.21
C TRP A 727 2.64 -0.52 -15.13
N VAL A 728 1.82 -1.54 -15.36
CA VAL A 728 0.79 -1.98 -14.40
C VAL A 728 1.27 -3.22 -13.67
N LEU A 729 1.34 -3.17 -12.35
CA LEU A 729 1.78 -4.27 -11.50
C LEU A 729 0.61 -4.77 -10.66
N THR A 730 -0.11 -5.77 -11.14
CA THR A 730 -1.37 -6.24 -10.54
C THR A 730 -1.26 -7.63 -9.92
N GLY A 731 -2.07 -7.89 -8.89
CA GLY A 731 -2.28 -9.22 -8.31
C GLY A 731 -3.25 -10.11 -9.11
N ASP A 732 -3.94 -9.55 -10.11
CA ASP A 732 -4.97 -10.23 -10.87
C ASP A 732 -4.43 -11.30 -11.84
N LYS A 733 -5.36 -12.13 -12.34
CA LYS A 733 -5.11 -13.05 -13.46
C LYS A 733 -4.71 -12.27 -14.72
N MET A 734 -4.03 -12.97 -15.63
CA MET A 734 -3.47 -12.36 -16.83
C MET A 734 -4.55 -11.82 -17.76
N GLU A 735 -5.63 -12.58 -17.95
CA GLU A 735 -6.75 -12.26 -18.84
C GLU A 735 -7.42 -10.96 -18.40
N THR A 736 -7.77 -10.87 -17.11
CA THR A 736 -8.36 -9.65 -16.52
C THR A 736 -7.44 -8.44 -16.65
N ALA A 737 -6.14 -8.61 -16.41
CA ALA A 737 -5.16 -7.53 -16.53
C ALA A 737 -5.02 -7.02 -17.98
N ILE A 738 -5.10 -7.91 -18.97
CA ILE A 738 -5.09 -7.56 -20.39
C ILE A 738 -6.37 -6.78 -20.74
N ASN A 739 -7.54 -7.23 -20.26
CA ASN A 739 -8.82 -6.59 -20.57
C ASN A 739 -8.92 -5.19 -19.96
N ILE A 740 -8.45 -5.02 -18.72
CA ILE A 740 -8.31 -3.70 -18.10
C ILE A 740 -7.26 -2.86 -18.84
N GLY A 741 -6.15 -3.47 -19.25
CA GLY A 741 -5.15 -2.81 -20.10
C GLY A 741 -5.75 -2.27 -21.40
N PHE A 742 -6.69 -3.00 -22.01
CA PHE A 742 -7.47 -2.50 -23.12
C PHE A 742 -8.45 -1.41 -22.69
N ALA A 743 -9.24 -1.59 -21.64
CA ALA A 743 -10.24 -0.60 -21.21
C ALA A 743 -9.62 0.77 -20.88
N CYS A 744 -8.50 0.77 -20.16
CA CYS A 744 -7.75 1.98 -19.80
C CYS A 744 -6.92 2.57 -20.95
N SER A 745 -7.02 2.02 -22.17
CA SER A 745 -6.23 2.45 -23.36
C SER A 745 -4.71 2.34 -23.20
N LEU A 746 -4.26 1.51 -22.26
CA LEU A 746 -2.86 1.15 -22.04
C LEU A 746 -2.35 0.24 -23.17
N LEU A 747 -3.21 -0.69 -23.63
CA LEU A 747 -2.98 -1.53 -24.81
C LEU A 747 -3.76 -0.92 -26.00
N ARG A 748 -3.03 -0.48 -27.03
CA ARG A 748 -3.59 0.18 -28.23
C ARG A 748 -3.68 -0.76 -29.43
N GLN A 749 -4.55 -0.42 -30.40
CA GLN A 749 -4.70 -1.18 -31.64
C GLN A 749 -3.40 -1.13 -32.47
N GLY A 750 -2.94 -2.31 -32.90
CA GLY A 750 -1.65 -2.47 -33.58
C GLY A 750 -0.46 -2.72 -32.66
N MET A 751 -0.65 -2.67 -31.33
CA MET A 751 0.41 -3.08 -30.40
C MET A 751 0.57 -4.60 -30.41
N LYS A 752 1.81 -5.06 -30.63
CA LYS A 752 2.16 -6.47 -30.54
C LYS A 752 2.41 -6.87 -29.09
N GLN A 753 1.78 -7.96 -28.65
CA GLN A 753 1.90 -8.46 -27.29
C GLN A 753 3.01 -9.51 -27.21
N ILE A 754 3.96 -9.31 -26.29
CA ILE A 754 4.98 -10.29 -25.93
C ILE A 754 4.54 -10.88 -24.59
N ILE A 755 4.11 -12.15 -24.61
CA ILE A 755 3.61 -12.84 -23.42
C ILE A 755 4.70 -13.76 -22.91
N ILE A 756 5.16 -13.53 -21.68
CA ILE A 756 6.09 -14.40 -20.97
C ILE A 756 5.31 -15.20 -19.93
N THR A 757 5.22 -16.52 -20.14
CA THR A 757 4.49 -17.42 -19.24
C THR A 757 5.17 -18.77 -19.13
N LEU A 758 5.07 -19.35 -17.93
CA LEU A 758 5.46 -20.74 -17.65
C LEU A 758 4.29 -21.72 -17.77
N GLU A 759 3.07 -21.25 -18.10
CA GLU A 759 1.87 -22.10 -18.13
C GLU A 759 1.69 -22.92 -19.43
N THR A 760 2.70 -22.98 -20.30
CA THR A 760 2.66 -23.77 -21.54
C THR A 760 2.59 -25.28 -21.29
N PRO A 761 1.90 -26.04 -22.15
CA PRO A 761 1.67 -27.48 -21.95
C PRO A 761 2.97 -28.30 -21.84
N GLU A 762 4.02 -27.87 -22.53
CA GLU A 762 5.36 -28.47 -22.49
C GLU A 762 6.01 -28.36 -21.10
N ILE A 763 5.82 -27.23 -20.42
CA ILE A 763 6.41 -26.94 -19.11
C ILE A 763 5.64 -27.66 -18.00
N LYS A 764 4.30 -27.71 -18.10
CA LYS A 764 3.43 -28.48 -17.20
C LYS A 764 3.75 -29.98 -17.22
N ALA A 765 4.21 -30.52 -18.35
CA ALA A 765 4.66 -31.91 -18.45
C ALA A 765 6.00 -32.14 -17.72
N VAL A 766 6.93 -31.18 -17.78
CA VAL A 766 8.22 -31.26 -17.08
C VAL A 766 8.07 -31.11 -15.56
N GLU A 767 7.16 -30.25 -15.09
CA GLU A 767 6.85 -30.09 -13.66
C GLU A 767 6.32 -31.39 -13.02
N LYS A 768 5.57 -32.20 -13.77
CA LYS A 768 4.99 -33.46 -13.28
C LYS A 768 6.00 -34.61 -13.18
N THR A 769 7.15 -34.52 -13.84
CA THR A 769 8.03 -35.69 -14.09
C THR A 769 9.48 -35.48 -13.62
N GLY A 770 9.88 -34.26 -13.27
CA GLY A 770 11.27 -33.88 -13.01
C GLY A 770 11.71 -33.82 -11.54
N ASP A 771 13.02 -33.83 -11.32
CA ASP A 771 13.67 -33.57 -10.02
C ASP A 771 13.82 -32.05 -9.79
N LYS A 772 13.69 -31.57 -8.53
CA LYS A 772 13.63 -30.12 -8.19
C LYS A 772 14.71 -29.24 -8.83
N PRO A 773 16.01 -29.61 -8.87
CA PRO A 773 17.05 -28.77 -9.48
C PRO A 773 17.02 -28.77 -11.02
N ALA A 774 16.55 -29.86 -11.65
CA ALA A 774 16.43 -29.95 -13.10
C ALA A 774 15.27 -29.11 -13.63
N ILE A 775 14.14 -29.11 -12.89
CA ILE A 775 12.96 -28.28 -13.19
C ILE A 775 13.35 -26.80 -13.17
N THR A 776 14.00 -26.35 -12.10
CA THR A 776 14.40 -24.94 -11.95
C THR A 776 15.27 -24.46 -13.10
N LYS A 777 16.20 -25.30 -13.58
CA LYS A 777 17.07 -24.98 -14.71
C LYS A 777 16.32 -24.93 -16.05
N ALA A 778 15.36 -25.83 -16.26
CA ALA A 778 14.53 -25.86 -17.46
C ALA A 778 13.57 -24.66 -17.54
N LEU A 779 12.90 -24.33 -16.43
CA LEU A 779 12.02 -23.16 -16.31
C LEU A 779 12.79 -21.86 -16.61
N LYS A 780 13.96 -21.71 -15.99
CA LYS A 780 14.83 -20.56 -16.21
C LYS A 780 15.33 -20.46 -17.64
N GLY A 781 15.72 -21.59 -18.25
CA GLY A 781 16.13 -21.64 -19.65
C GLY A 781 15.02 -21.20 -20.61
N SER A 782 13.77 -21.61 -20.33
CA SER A 782 12.59 -21.19 -21.11
C SER A 782 12.37 -19.67 -21.02
N ILE A 783 12.46 -19.10 -19.82
CA ILE A 783 12.30 -17.65 -19.62
C ILE A 783 13.39 -16.86 -20.36
N ILE A 784 14.65 -17.30 -20.28
CA ILE A 784 15.75 -16.67 -21.02
C ILE A 784 15.48 -16.73 -22.53
N HIS A 785 14.96 -17.85 -23.04
CA HIS A 785 14.61 -17.98 -24.45
C HIS A 785 13.48 -17.01 -24.85
N GLN A 786 12.37 -16.99 -24.12
CA GLN A 786 11.23 -16.09 -24.37
C GLN A 786 11.64 -14.61 -24.31
N ILE A 787 12.47 -14.21 -23.34
CA ILE A 787 13.00 -12.84 -23.24
C ILE A 787 13.89 -12.53 -24.46
N SER A 788 14.80 -13.44 -24.82
CA SER A 788 15.70 -13.25 -25.96
C SER A 788 14.93 -13.10 -27.28
N GLU A 789 13.90 -13.93 -27.46
CA GLU A 789 13.00 -13.86 -28.60
C GLU A 789 12.24 -12.52 -28.62
N GLY A 790 11.70 -12.08 -27.48
CA GLY A 790 11.08 -10.76 -27.34
C GLY A 790 12.04 -9.62 -27.71
N ILE A 791 13.29 -9.67 -27.26
CA ILE A 791 14.31 -8.66 -27.61
C ILE A 791 14.55 -8.64 -29.12
N THR A 792 14.65 -9.81 -29.76
CA THR A 792 14.82 -9.89 -31.22
C THR A 792 13.61 -9.34 -31.99
N GLN A 793 12.38 -9.54 -31.48
CA GLN A 793 11.18 -8.99 -32.10
C GLN A 793 11.15 -7.46 -32.02
N VAL A 794 11.53 -6.87 -30.88
CA VAL A 794 11.53 -5.42 -30.68
C VAL A 794 12.67 -4.75 -31.46
N THR A 795 13.84 -5.38 -31.55
CA THR A 795 15.00 -4.85 -32.29
C THR A 795 14.92 -5.08 -33.81
N GLY A 796 14.01 -5.95 -34.27
CA GLY A 796 13.84 -6.37 -35.66
C GLY A 796 13.28 -5.32 -36.64
N GLY A 797 13.09 -4.06 -36.22
CA GLY A 797 12.92 -2.92 -37.13
C GLY A 797 11.50 -2.61 -37.62
N SER A 798 10.43 -3.16 -37.02
CA SER A 798 9.07 -2.66 -37.23
C SER A 798 8.80 -1.43 -36.35
N SER A 799 8.16 -0.37 -36.85
CA SER A 799 7.72 0.78 -36.02
C SER A 799 6.51 0.44 -35.11
N ASP A 800 6.25 -0.85 -34.92
CA ASP A 800 5.14 -1.34 -34.13
C ASP A 800 5.46 -1.15 -32.65
N ALA A 801 4.51 -0.63 -31.88
CA ALA A 801 4.64 -0.53 -30.44
C ALA A 801 4.41 -1.91 -29.80
N PHE A 802 5.25 -2.30 -28.84
CA PHE A 802 5.13 -3.59 -28.14
C PHE A 802 4.60 -3.41 -26.72
N ALA A 803 3.80 -4.37 -26.26
CA ALA A 803 3.39 -4.52 -24.86
C ALA A 803 3.97 -5.81 -24.29
N LEU A 804 4.58 -5.75 -23.12
CA LEU A 804 5.10 -6.92 -22.41
C LEU A 804 4.10 -7.36 -21.34
N ILE A 805 3.72 -8.64 -21.36
CA ILE A 805 2.84 -9.24 -20.34
C ILE A 805 3.60 -10.39 -19.70
N ILE A 806 3.76 -10.37 -18.37
CA ILE A 806 4.50 -11.40 -17.63
C ILE A 806 3.71 -11.83 -16.39
N ASP A 807 3.64 -13.12 -16.12
CA ASP A 807 3.00 -13.64 -14.90
C ASP A 807 3.95 -13.69 -13.71
N GLY A 808 3.40 -13.69 -12.49
CA GLY A 808 4.16 -13.62 -11.25
C GLY A 808 5.14 -14.79 -11.03
N LYS A 809 4.87 -15.99 -11.57
CA LYS A 809 5.81 -17.12 -11.48
C LYS A 809 7.00 -16.91 -12.41
N SER A 810 6.77 -16.49 -13.65
CA SER A 810 7.86 -16.12 -14.57
C SER A 810 8.66 -14.94 -14.06
N LEU A 811 7.98 -13.93 -13.49
CA LEU A 811 8.60 -12.73 -12.93
C LEU A 811 9.59 -13.06 -11.81
N ALA A 812 9.30 -14.06 -10.97
CA ALA A 812 10.22 -14.48 -9.91
C ALA A 812 11.60 -14.89 -10.45
N TYR A 813 11.63 -15.68 -11.53
CA TYR A 813 12.87 -16.08 -12.19
C TYR A 813 13.48 -14.95 -13.03
N ALA A 814 12.66 -14.10 -13.64
CA ALA A 814 13.12 -12.95 -14.41
C ALA A 814 13.83 -11.90 -13.53
N LEU A 815 13.49 -11.81 -12.25
CA LEU A 815 14.11 -10.89 -11.27
C LEU A 815 15.40 -11.43 -10.64
N GLU A 816 15.83 -12.66 -10.95
CA GLU A 816 17.11 -13.21 -10.47
C GLU A 816 18.31 -12.47 -11.09
N GLU A 817 19.44 -12.42 -10.36
CA GLU A 817 20.61 -11.58 -10.69
C GLU A 817 21.19 -11.77 -12.10
N ASP A 818 21.08 -12.97 -12.67
CA ASP A 818 21.59 -13.33 -13.98
C ASP A 818 20.61 -13.05 -15.14
N VAL A 819 19.31 -12.91 -14.88
CA VAL A 819 18.27 -12.67 -15.90
C VAL A 819 17.74 -11.23 -15.86
N LYS A 820 17.77 -10.57 -14.69
CA LYS A 820 17.14 -9.26 -14.46
C LYS A 820 17.54 -8.17 -15.46
N ASN A 821 18.77 -8.18 -15.95
CA ASN A 821 19.24 -7.20 -16.91
C ASN A 821 18.61 -7.40 -18.30
N MET A 822 18.44 -8.67 -18.72
CA MET A 822 17.77 -9.00 -19.99
C MET A 822 16.27 -8.66 -19.92
N PHE A 823 15.63 -8.98 -18.79
CA PHE A 823 14.24 -8.61 -18.56
C PHE A 823 14.05 -7.09 -18.62
N LEU A 824 14.92 -6.33 -17.96
CA LEU A 824 14.86 -4.87 -17.99
C LEU A 824 15.05 -4.31 -19.40
N GLU A 825 15.99 -4.85 -20.18
CA GLU A 825 16.23 -4.43 -21.57
C GLU A 825 14.97 -4.60 -22.44
N LEU A 826 14.31 -5.75 -22.34
CA LEU A 826 13.05 -6.01 -23.03
C LEU A 826 11.94 -5.06 -22.56
N ALA A 827 11.76 -4.95 -21.24
CA ALA A 827 10.68 -4.18 -20.64
C ALA A 827 10.80 -2.67 -20.93
N VAL A 828 12.01 -2.11 -20.88
CA VAL A 828 12.26 -0.70 -21.24
C VAL A 828 12.04 -0.46 -22.73
N SER A 829 12.21 -1.46 -23.59
CA SER A 829 11.98 -1.32 -25.03
C SER A 829 10.49 -1.39 -25.41
N CYS A 830 9.63 -1.90 -24.52
CA CYS A 830 8.19 -1.91 -24.69
C CYS A 830 7.56 -0.56 -24.33
N ALA A 831 6.43 -0.23 -24.96
CA ALA A 831 5.68 0.98 -24.65
C ALA A 831 4.81 0.84 -23.39
N SER A 832 4.36 -0.39 -23.12
CA SER A 832 3.58 -0.76 -21.94
C SER A 832 4.06 -2.09 -21.38
N VAL A 833 3.96 -2.27 -20.06
CA VAL A 833 4.30 -3.51 -19.36
C VAL A 833 3.19 -3.84 -18.36
N ILE A 834 2.73 -5.09 -18.34
CA ILE A 834 1.74 -5.61 -17.41
C ILE A 834 2.33 -6.82 -16.68
N CYS A 835 2.56 -6.68 -15.38
CA CYS A 835 2.97 -7.78 -14.51
C CYS A 835 1.76 -8.31 -13.74
N CYS A 836 1.35 -9.54 -14.04
CA CYS A 836 0.15 -10.17 -13.49
C CYS A 836 0.51 -11.06 -12.29
N ARG A 837 -0.42 -11.30 -11.35
CA ARG A 837 -0.19 -12.09 -10.11
C ARG A 837 1.08 -11.68 -9.34
N SER A 838 1.39 -10.38 -9.32
CA SER A 838 2.58 -9.84 -8.65
C SER A 838 2.35 -9.71 -7.14
N SER A 839 3.21 -10.33 -6.33
CA SER A 839 3.20 -10.11 -4.87
C SER A 839 3.70 -8.71 -4.50
N PRO A 840 3.34 -8.15 -3.33
CA PRO A 840 3.82 -6.85 -2.86
C PRO A 840 5.35 -6.70 -2.92
N LYS A 841 6.07 -7.76 -2.51
CA LYS A 841 7.53 -7.82 -2.58
C LYS A 841 8.04 -7.75 -4.02
N GLN A 842 7.38 -8.43 -4.97
CA GLN A 842 7.75 -8.35 -6.39
C GLN A 842 7.51 -6.95 -6.95
N LYS A 843 6.42 -6.25 -6.58
CA LYS A 843 6.17 -4.87 -7.01
C LYS A 843 7.32 -3.92 -6.63
N ALA A 844 7.79 -4.03 -5.39
CA ALA A 844 8.94 -3.28 -4.88
C ALA A 844 10.24 -3.64 -5.64
N LEU A 845 10.50 -4.93 -5.89
CA LEU A 845 11.69 -5.38 -6.63
C LEU A 845 11.70 -4.90 -8.09
N VAL A 846 10.55 -4.96 -8.79
CA VAL A 846 10.41 -4.42 -10.16
C VAL A 846 10.69 -2.93 -10.15
N THR A 847 10.09 -2.18 -9.23
CA THR A 847 10.30 -0.73 -9.08
C THR A 847 11.77 -0.39 -8.88
N ARG A 848 12.44 -1.13 -7.98
CA ARG A 848 13.86 -0.97 -7.72
C ARG A 848 14.73 -1.31 -8.93
N LEU A 849 14.36 -2.32 -9.71
CA LEU A 849 15.05 -2.70 -10.95
C LEU A 849 14.92 -1.60 -12.01
N VAL A 850 13.72 -1.08 -12.24
CA VAL A 850 13.47 0.00 -13.21
C VAL A 850 14.21 1.27 -12.80
N LYS A 851 14.14 1.66 -11.52
CA LYS A 851 14.84 2.83 -10.99
C LYS A 851 16.35 2.75 -11.16
N ASN A 852 16.97 1.68 -10.68
CA ASN A 852 18.43 1.55 -10.70
C ASN A 852 18.97 1.23 -12.10
N GLY A 853 18.21 0.48 -12.90
CA GLY A 853 18.67 0.01 -14.19
C GLY A 853 18.43 1.01 -15.33
N SER A 854 17.31 1.75 -15.32
CA SER A 854 17.08 2.81 -16.32
C SER A 854 17.86 4.10 -16.00
N GLY A 855 18.08 4.39 -14.71
CA GLY A 855 18.62 5.66 -14.24
C GLY A 855 17.71 6.87 -14.53
N ARG A 856 16.47 6.63 -14.93
CA ARG A 856 15.41 7.64 -15.17
C ARG A 856 14.51 7.74 -13.96
N THR A 857 13.79 8.86 -13.85
CA THR A 857 12.95 9.13 -12.67
C THR A 857 11.72 8.24 -12.73
N THR A 858 11.54 7.41 -11.70
CA THR A 858 10.40 6.52 -11.57
C THR A 858 9.37 7.07 -10.59
N LEU A 859 8.10 7.01 -11.00
CA LEU A 859 6.95 7.34 -10.17
C LEU A 859 6.19 6.04 -9.89
N ALA A 860 5.80 5.82 -8.65
CA ALA A 860 4.86 4.77 -8.29
C ALA A 860 3.55 5.39 -7.80
N ILE A 861 2.42 4.79 -8.18
CA ILE A 861 1.08 5.18 -7.72
C ILE A 861 0.30 3.97 -7.26
N GLY A 862 -0.36 4.09 -6.12
CA GLY A 862 -1.13 3.03 -5.47
C GLY A 862 -2.03 3.60 -4.36
N ASP A 863 -2.98 2.82 -3.89
CA ASP A 863 -3.92 3.17 -2.83
C ASP A 863 -3.81 2.24 -1.60
N GLY A 864 -3.43 0.98 -1.80
CA GLY A 864 -3.42 -0.03 -0.74
C GLY A 864 -2.08 -0.26 -0.02
N ALA A 865 -2.16 -1.04 1.07
CA ALA A 865 -1.02 -1.56 1.84
C ALA A 865 0.03 -2.29 0.97
N ASN A 866 -0.47 -3.02 -0.03
CA ASN A 866 0.32 -3.83 -0.95
C ASN A 866 1.29 -2.99 -1.80
N ASP A 867 1.02 -1.69 -1.92
CA ASP A 867 1.76 -0.78 -2.76
C ASP A 867 2.77 0.05 -1.98
N VAL A 868 2.74 0.04 -0.65
CA VAL A 868 3.65 0.81 0.20
C VAL A 868 5.12 0.54 -0.16
N GLY A 869 5.48 -0.73 -0.35
CA GLY A 869 6.84 -1.10 -0.79
C GLY A 869 7.20 -0.57 -2.18
N MET A 870 6.23 -0.50 -3.09
CA MET A 870 6.38 0.07 -4.43
C MET A 870 6.59 1.60 -4.35
N LEU A 871 5.75 2.29 -3.57
CA LEU A 871 5.78 3.75 -3.37
C LEU A 871 7.08 4.23 -2.72
N GLN A 872 7.59 3.50 -1.74
CA GLN A 872 8.82 3.85 -1.03
C GLN A 872 10.08 3.62 -1.86
N GLU A 873 10.11 2.57 -2.69
CA GLU A 873 11.26 2.27 -3.56
C GLU A 873 11.38 3.25 -4.73
N ALA A 874 10.26 3.77 -5.25
CA ALA A 874 10.23 4.75 -6.34
C ALA A 874 10.94 6.07 -5.98
N ASP A 875 11.33 6.85 -6.98
CA ASP A 875 11.83 8.21 -6.73
C ASP A 875 10.72 9.11 -6.18
N ILE A 876 9.50 8.96 -6.71
CA ILE A 876 8.29 9.66 -6.26
C ILE A 876 7.20 8.62 -5.97
N GLY A 877 6.68 8.61 -4.75
CA GLY A 877 5.49 7.84 -4.40
C GLY A 877 4.24 8.72 -4.39
N ILE A 878 3.19 8.32 -5.11
CA ILE A 878 1.87 8.95 -5.07
C ILE A 878 0.87 8.00 -4.43
N GLY A 879 0.21 8.47 -3.37
CA GLY A 879 -0.88 7.74 -2.72
C GLY A 879 -2.23 8.23 -3.25
N ILE A 880 -3.10 7.31 -3.67
CA ILE A 880 -4.51 7.63 -3.93
C ILE A 880 -5.28 7.52 -2.61
N SER A 881 -6.04 8.56 -2.28
CA SER A 881 -6.93 8.60 -1.12
C SER A 881 -8.23 7.88 -1.50
N GLY A 882 -8.18 6.56 -1.52
CA GLY A 882 -9.25 5.67 -1.98
C GLY A 882 -9.98 4.95 -0.86
N VAL A 883 -10.76 3.93 -1.25
CA VAL A 883 -11.66 3.16 -0.37
C VAL A 883 -10.94 2.00 0.32
N GLU A 884 -9.77 1.57 -0.16
CA GLU A 884 -8.94 0.48 0.40
C GLU A 884 -7.87 0.98 1.40
N GLY A 885 -7.68 2.29 1.51
CA GLY A 885 -6.33 2.82 1.61
C GLY A 885 -6.08 4.20 2.25
N MET A 886 -5.48 4.29 3.44
CA MET A 886 -4.67 5.46 3.85
C MET A 886 -3.20 5.11 4.03
N GLN A 887 -2.81 3.82 4.04
CA GLN A 887 -1.41 3.42 4.17
C GLN A 887 -0.53 3.94 3.04
N ALA A 888 -1.03 3.83 1.80
CA ALA A 888 -0.35 4.37 0.63
C ALA A 888 -0.19 5.89 0.77
N VAL A 889 -1.26 6.59 1.17
CA VAL A 889 -1.26 8.04 1.39
C VAL A 889 -0.24 8.46 2.47
N MET A 890 -0.19 7.75 3.59
CA MET A 890 0.73 8.06 4.69
C MET A 890 2.20 7.82 4.31
N SER A 891 2.44 6.82 3.46
CA SER A 891 3.78 6.43 2.97
C SER A 891 4.19 7.13 1.66
N SER A 892 3.33 7.98 1.09
CA SER A 892 3.57 8.67 -0.18
C SER A 892 4.20 10.06 -0.01
N ASP A 893 4.83 10.55 -1.07
CA ASP A 893 5.36 11.91 -1.16
C ASP A 893 4.25 12.93 -1.47
N ILE A 894 3.25 12.51 -2.27
CA ILE A 894 2.08 13.30 -2.67
C ILE A 894 0.83 12.44 -2.58
N ALA A 895 -0.23 12.97 -2.00
CA ALA A 895 -1.55 12.34 -1.98
C ALA A 895 -2.48 13.04 -2.96
N ILE A 896 -3.23 12.26 -3.75
CA ILE A 896 -4.31 12.74 -4.62
C ILE A 896 -5.56 11.87 -4.39
N ALA A 897 -6.75 12.36 -4.73
CA ALA A 897 -7.98 11.60 -4.51
C ALA A 897 -8.29 10.60 -5.63
N GLN A 898 -7.93 10.93 -6.88
CA GLN A 898 -8.26 10.13 -8.06
C GLN A 898 -7.10 10.12 -9.06
N PHE A 899 -7.02 9.04 -9.86
CA PHE A 899 -5.97 8.86 -10.85
C PHE A 899 -5.93 9.97 -11.91
N ARG A 900 -7.10 10.50 -12.34
CA ARG A 900 -7.18 11.58 -13.35
C ARG A 900 -6.41 12.85 -12.98
N PHE A 901 -6.20 13.11 -11.69
CA PHE A 901 -5.43 14.29 -11.25
C PHE A 901 -3.94 14.16 -11.55
N LEU A 902 -3.45 12.95 -11.88
CA LEU A 902 -2.08 12.72 -12.32
C LEU A 902 -1.74 13.49 -13.60
N GLU A 903 -2.70 13.65 -14.52
CA GLU A 903 -2.56 14.48 -15.71
C GLU A 903 -2.17 15.92 -15.31
N ARG A 904 -2.94 16.54 -14.42
CA ARG A 904 -2.72 17.91 -13.97
C ARG A 904 -1.43 18.03 -13.17
N LEU A 905 -1.17 17.07 -12.28
CA LEU A 905 -0.01 17.06 -11.40
C LEU A 905 1.30 16.97 -12.20
N LEU A 906 1.40 16.09 -13.19
CA LEU A 906 2.64 15.90 -13.94
C LEU A 906 2.79 16.92 -15.07
N LEU A 907 1.76 17.08 -15.91
CA LEU A 907 1.86 17.89 -17.13
C LEU A 907 1.83 19.40 -16.86
N VAL A 908 1.17 19.84 -15.77
CA VAL A 908 1.11 21.26 -15.40
C VAL A 908 2.08 21.56 -14.27
N HIS A 909 1.86 21.01 -13.07
CA HIS A 909 2.68 21.34 -11.91
C HIS A 909 4.11 20.83 -12.07
N GLY A 910 4.30 19.57 -12.44
CA GLY A 910 5.61 18.97 -12.65
C GLY A 910 6.43 19.71 -13.71
N HIS A 911 5.83 19.97 -14.88
CA HIS A 911 6.48 20.73 -15.95
C HIS A 911 6.86 22.16 -15.50
N TRP A 912 5.95 22.88 -14.84
CA TRP A 912 6.21 24.24 -14.34
C TRP A 912 7.29 24.26 -13.26
N CYS A 913 7.23 23.35 -12.28
CA CYS A 913 8.21 23.25 -11.21
C CYS A 913 9.60 22.98 -11.77
N TYR A 914 9.73 22.00 -12.68
CA TYR A 914 11.00 21.69 -13.34
C TYR A 914 11.55 22.87 -14.15
N ARG A 915 10.72 23.49 -14.99
CA ARG A 915 11.13 24.63 -15.83
C ARG A 915 11.53 25.84 -14.99
N ARG A 916 10.76 26.19 -13.96
CA ARG A 916 11.03 27.33 -13.06
C ARG A 916 12.34 27.14 -12.30
N ILE A 917 12.53 25.96 -11.70
CA ILE A 917 13.77 25.67 -10.95
C ILE A 917 14.98 25.64 -11.90
N SER A 918 14.87 25.00 -13.07
CA SER A 918 15.97 24.96 -14.04
C SER A 918 16.35 26.36 -14.53
N SER A 919 15.37 27.21 -14.84
CA SER A 919 15.61 28.59 -15.28
C SER A 919 16.25 29.43 -14.16
N MET A 920 15.79 29.25 -12.93
CA MET A 920 16.33 29.95 -11.77
C MET A 920 17.78 29.53 -11.48
N VAL A 921 18.08 28.22 -11.51
CA VAL A 921 19.45 27.73 -11.31
C VAL A 921 20.40 28.34 -12.34
N ILE A 922 19.99 28.38 -13.61
CA ILE A 922 20.80 29.00 -14.68
C ILE A 922 20.98 30.49 -14.42
N ALA A 923 19.89 31.24 -14.19
CA ALA A 923 19.93 32.69 -14.02
C ALA A 923 20.66 33.17 -12.76
N VAL A 924 20.75 32.34 -11.72
CA VAL A 924 21.52 32.64 -10.50
C VAL A 924 23.00 32.27 -10.67
N THR A 925 23.31 31.33 -11.55
CA THR A 925 24.68 30.81 -11.72
C THR A 925 25.47 31.51 -12.83
N PHE A 926 24.78 31.90 -13.92
CA PHE A 926 25.34 32.55 -15.11
C PHE A 926 24.65 33.90 -15.32
#